data_AF-A0A2E4HDV9-F1
#
_entry.id   AF-A0A2E4HDV9-F1
#
_cell.length_a   1.000
_cell.length_b   1.000
_cell.length_c   1.000
_cell.angle_alpha   90.00
_cell.angle_beta   90.00
_cell.angle_gamma   90.00
#
_symmetry.space_group_name_H-M   'P 1'
#
loop_
_entity.id
_entity.type
_entity.pdbx_description
1 polymer ?
#
loop_
_entity_poly.entity_id
_entity_poly.type
_entity_poly.pdbx_seq_one_letter_code
_entity_poly.pdbx_strand_id
1 'polypeptide(L)'
;MNPIKIACFAVLTFFGMTAFAQETDTEERPGGHENVNKFRQLYTDMSTPNQYRTASGAPGHAYYQNTADYEMKIDLNDDLQTITGVEKITYTNNSPDDLEYLWVQLDQNVRAPDSPAKDKNGSGISPVAQTGGFVGQYMGAPFEGGFKITEVSKDGKPLKYTINWTMMRIDMAEPLKAGDTYAFTIRWNYNIPDHTVNRARSGYETYADGNRGYIIAQFFPRMAVYNDVEGWQNYQFWGNGEFALPFGDYEVDITVPADHLLDGTGEIVNLKDVYSKEEYKRWEQAQKSFDKPVIIRTQAEAEQIAAGKSRSSKTWKLRAENVRDFAFTSSRRYIMDAQAVRFPERNVMAISIYPPEGNPLWEEYSTKAVVQTLDTYSKFTFNYPYPKAISVHAKGQGMEYPMICWNYGRPNEDGTYSDRVKYGMISVIIHEVGHNYFPMIVNSDERQWGWMDEGLDTFMQYLTEQEFGEKYPSAIAPNEKYPSRRGAPSKIVPYMKGNQERIAPIMSNPENAFSLGANAYGKPATALNILRETVMGPELFDHAFKTYAQRWMFKHPTPDDFFRTMEDASAVDLDWYWRGWFYSTEYVDIGVKEVKSYYVTDKATKEGKELLARYGITDPSTIDAVYVVDEDSEEFDPAMKGKSMLENAPTLKEYMMDNFTPEERANMEAPKHLYQIVFEKPGGIPMPIIVEYEYADGTKEKVTYPAQIWRKNDSQVSKALASDKEIVKITVDPDLETADIDTDNNSWPKPKKLGEFDKFKEKIKE
;
A
#
# COMPACT_ATOMS: atom_id res chain seq x y z
N MET A 1 -22.46 -85.79 17.45
CA MET A 1 -22.85 -86.38 18.75
C MET A 1 -22.39 -85.44 19.85
N ASN A 2 -23.32 -84.85 20.60
CA ASN A 2 -23.01 -84.34 21.94
C ASN A 2 -22.73 -85.56 22.84
N PRO A 3 -21.89 -85.49 23.90
CA PRO A 3 -22.45 -84.97 25.14
C PRO A 3 -21.50 -84.43 26.25
N ILE A 4 -22.12 -83.61 27.11
CA ILE A 4 -22.09 -83.62 28.59
C ILE A 4 -20.96 -82.88 29.37
N LYS A 5 -21.50 -81.91 30.14
CA LYS A 5 -21.04 -81.16 31.31
C LYS A 5 -20.51 -82.05 32.46
N ILE A 6 -19.67 -81.49 33.34
CA ILE A 6 -19.88 -81.44 34.80
C ILE A 6 -18.86 -80.48 35.42
N ALA A 7 -19.36 -79.62 36.31
CA ALA A 7 -18.63 -78.68 37.13
C ALA A 7 -18.17 -79.34 38.45
N CYS A 8 -17.05 -78.88 39.03
CA CYS A 8 -16.87 -78.85 40.48
C CYS A 8 -15.80 -77.83 40.90
N PHE A 9 -16.15 -77.09 41.95
CA PHE A 9 -15.42 -76.09 42.73
C PHE A 9 -14.08 -76.58 43.29
N ALA A 10 -13.06 -75.72 43.38
CA ALA A 10 -12.59 -75.12 44.65
C ALA A 10 -11.28 -74.32 44.49
N VAL A 11 -11.33 -73.13 45.09
CA VAL A 11 -10.32 -72.09 45.35
C VAL A 11 -8.96 -72.61 45.82
N LEU A 12 -7.86 -72.04 45.27
CA LEU A 12 -6.63 -71.72 46.02
C LEU A 12 -5.75 -70.72 45.25
N THR A 13 -5.69 -69.52 45.83
CA THR A 13 -4.72 -68.41 45.78
C THR A 13 -3.48 -68.55 44.89
N PHE A 14 -3.31 -67.64 43.93
CA PHE A 14 -2.03 -67.34 43.27
C PHE A 14 -1.70 -65.84 43.43
N PHE A 15 -0.55 -65.55 44.02
CA PHE A 15 0.10 -64.25 44.05
C PHE A 15 0.48 -63.84 42.63
N GLY A 16 -0.10 -62.76 42.11
CA GLY A 16 0.34 -62.12 40.87
C GLY A 16 1.31 -60.99 41.19
N MET A 17 2.59 -61.15 40.84
CA MET A 17 3.53 -60.04 40.72
C MET A 17 3.14 -59.22 39.48
N THR A 18 2.75 -57.97 39.67
CA THR A 18 2.64 -56.99 38.58
C THR A 18 4.03 -56.47 38.25
N ALA A 19 4.57 -56.88 37.11
CA ALA A 19 5.73 -56.24 36.52
C ALA A 19 5.29 -54.88 35.96
N PHE A 20 5.82 -53.79 36.53
CA PHE A 20 5.75 -52.46 35.92
C PHE A 20 6.74 -52.43 34.75
N ALA A 21 6.22 -52.31 33.52
CA ALA A 21 7.03 -51.97 32.37
C ALA A 21 7.46 -50.51 32.50
N GLN A 22 8.76 -50.26 32.59
CA GLN A 22 9.37 -48.95 32.40
C GLN A 22 9.37 -48.67 30.90
N GLU A 23 8.39 -47.91 30.41
CA GLU A 23 8.54 -47.19 29.13
C GLU A 23 9.65 -46.17 29.34
N THR A 24 10.80 -46.45 28.76
CA THR A 24 11.88 -45.48 28.58
C THR A 24 11.58 -44.78 27.28
N ASP A 25 10.89 -43.64 27.34
CA ASP A 25 10.83 -42.70 26.21
C ASP A 25 12.27 -42.26 25.92
N THR A 26 12.90 -42.93 24.95
CA THR A 26 14.10 -42.39 24.32
C THR A 26 13.65 -41.17 23.53
N GLU A 27 13.81 -39.98 24.07
CA GLU A 27 13.67 -38.74 23.31
C GLU A 27 14.56 -38.84 22.05
N GLU A 28 13.92 -39.05 20.90
CA GLU A 28 14.62 -39.01 19.62
C GLU A 28 15.21 -37.61 19.45
N ARG A 29 16.53 -37.54 19.24
CA ARG A 29 17.19 -36.27 18.97
C ARG A 29 16.56 -35.68 17.70
N PRO A 30 16.05 -34.43 17.75
CA PRO A 30 15.55 -33.77 16.56
C PRO A 30 16.60 -33.78 15.45
N GLY A 31 16.16 -34.00 14.21
CA GLY A 31 17.04 -33.90 13.05
C GLY A 31 17.62 -32.49 12.86
N GLY A 32 18.69 -32.37 12.08
CA GLY A 32 19.16 -31.06 11.59
C GLY A 32 18.09 -30.37 10.73
N HIS A 33 18.14 -29.04 10.66
CA HIS A 33 17.19 -28.21 9.92
C HIS A 33 17.90 -26.98 9.33
N GLU A 34 17.28 -26.35 8.33
CA GLU A 34 17.76 -25.08 7.77
C GLU A 34 17.37 -23.89 8.65
N ASN A 35 18.02 -22.74 8.43
CA ASN A 35 17.71 -21.52 9.16
C ASN A 35 16.37 -20.94 8.69
N VAL A 36 15.31 -21.24 9.43
CA VAL A 36 13.96 -20.69 9.21
C VAL A 36 13.65 -19.47 10.08
N ASN A 37 14.65 -18.90 10.77
CA ASN A 37 14.46 -17.75 11.65
C ASN A 37 13.82 -16.57 10.90
N LYS A 38 12.84 -15.90 11.52
CA LYS A 38 12.15 -14.73 10.94
C LYS A 38 13.08 -13.53 10.75
N PHE A 39 14.16 -13.44 11.54
CA PHE A 39 15.21 -12.42 11.47
C PHE A 39 16.43 -12.83 10.62
N ARG A 40 16.30 -13.86 9.78
CA ARG A 40 17.35 -14.19 8.82
C ARG A 40 17.37 -13.18 7.67
N GLN A 41 18.54 -13.05 7.04
CA GLN A 41 18.76 -12.09 5.97
C GLN A 41 17.94 -12.40 4.70
N LEU A 42 17.49 -11.39 3.96
CA LEU A 42 16.76 -11.55 2.68
C LEU A 42 17.67 -11.80 1.46
N TYR A 43 18.99 -11.94 1.64
CA TYR A 43 19.95 -12.03 0.54
C TYR A 43 19.71 -13.18 -0.46
N THR A 44 19.01 -14.25 -0.06
CA THR A 44 18.64 -15.35 -0.96
C THR A 44 17.30 -15.16 -1.67
N ASP A 45 16.48 -14.23 -1.18
CA ASP A 45 15.14 -13.92 -1.71
C ASP A 45 15.20 -12.73 -2.70
N MET A 46 16.20 -11.85 -2.56
CA MET A 46 16.39 -10.65 -3.39
C MET A 46 17.43 -10.85 -4.51
N SER A 47 17.33 -10.02 -5.55
CA SER A 47 18.26 -10.00 -6.68
C SER A 47 19.66 -9.59 -6.25
N THR A 48 20.71 -10.26 -6.74
CA THR A 48 22.09 -9.88 -6.41
C THR A 48 22.43 -8.48 -6.97
N PRO A 49 22.98 -7.55 -6.16
CA PRO A 49 23.40 -6.24 -6.66
C PRO A 49 24.45 -6.35 -7.77
N ASN A 50 24.43 -5.40 -8.71
CA ASN A 50 25.30 -5.38 -9.88
C ASN A 50 25.63 -3.92 -10.30
N GLN A 51 26.22 -3.74 -11.49
CA GLN A 51 26.61 -2.42 -12.00
C GLN A 51 25.43 -1.50 -12.40
N TYR A 52 24.25 -2.08 -12.66
CA TYR A 52 23.02 -1.37 -13.00
C TYR A 52 22.21 -1.01 -11.75
N ARG A 53 22.24 -1.86 -10.71
CA ARG A 53 21.50 -1.68 -9.44
C ARG A 53 22.40 -2.03 -8.25
N THR A 54 22.69 -1.02 -7.42
CA THR A 54 23.67 -1.14 -6.34
C THR A 54 23.11 -1.81 -5.09
N ALA A 55 23.99 -2.20 -4.17
CA ALA A 55 23.60 -2.77 -2.88
C ALA A 55 22.86 -1.77 -1.97
N SER A 56 23.03 -0.46 -2.19
CA SER A 56 22.31 0.58 -1.46
C SER A 56 20.88 0.79 -1.96
N GLY A 57 20.46 0.11 -3.03
CA GLY A 57 19.17 0.35 -3.70
C GLY A 57 19.15 1.59 -4.60
N ALA A 58 20.31 2.17 -4.89
CA ALA A 58 20.44 3.25 -5.87
C ALA A 58 20.71 2.70 -7.28
N PRO A 59 20.32 3.43 -8.34
CA PRO A 59 20.81 3.17 -9.70
C PRO A 59 22.34 3.13 -9.71
N GLY A 60 22.90 2.12 -10.36
CA GLY A 60 24.34 1.95 -10.49
C GLY A 60 24.95 2.80 -11.59
N HIS A 61 26.28 2.83 -11.63
CA HIS A 61 27.05 3.66 -12.57
C HIS A 61 26.83 3.26 -14.05
N ALA A 62 26.33 2.05 -14.31
CA ALA A 62 26.00 1.57 -15.65
C ALA A 62 24.49 1.59 -15.95
N TYR A 63 23.65 2.10 -15.03
CA TYR A 63 22.20 2.15 -15.21
C TYR A 63 21.83 2.84 -16.54
N TYR A 64 20.89 2.23 -17.27
CA TYR A 64 20.37 2.76 -18.53
C TYR A 64 18.85 2.70 -18.54
N GLN A 65 18.24 3.52 -19.40
CA GLN A 65 16.84 3.40 -19.78
C GLN A 65 16.68 3.86 -21.22
N ASN A 66 15.90 3.12 -22.00
CA ASN A 66 15.55 3.52 -23.36
C ASN A 66 14.47 4.61 -23.33
N THR A 67 14.38 5.42 -24.39
CA THR A 67 13.35 6.47 -24.51
C THR A 67 12.48 6.26 -25.74
N ALA A 68 11.27 6.81 -25.70
CA ALA A 68 10.33 6.75 -26.81
C ALA A 68 9.63 8.11 -26.99
N ASP A 69 9.99 8.84 -28.05
CA ASP A 69 9.40 10.13 -28.37
C ASP A 69 8.25 9.97 -29.36
N TYR A 70 7.19 10.76 -29.21
CA TYR A 70 5.96 10.66 -29.99
C TYR A 70 5.60 12.00 -30.64
N GLU A 71 5.37 11.96 -31.95
CA GLU A 71 4.64 13.01 -32.68
C GLU A 71 3.27 12.45 -33.09
N MET A 72 2.19 13.00 -32.54
CA MET A 72 0.83 12.49 -32.68
C MET A 72 -0.14 13.50 -33.31
N LYS A 73 -0.97 13.00 -34.22
CA LYS A 73 -2.15 13.71 -34.73
C LYS A 73 -3.40 12.90 -34.41
N ILE A 74 -4.26 13.47 -33.58
CA ILE A 74 -5.43 12.80 -33.03
C ILE A 74 -6.70 13.53 -33.48
N ASP A 75 -7.69 12.76 -33.94
CA ASP A 75 -9.02 13.25 -34.28
C ASP A 75 -10.07 12.51 -33.45
N LEU A 76 -10.81 13.27 -32.63
CA LEU A 76 -11.93 12.75 -31.84
C LEU A 76 -13.24 13.16 -32.52
N ASN A 77 -14.01 12.17 -32.94
CA ASN A 77 -15.29 12.37 -33.60
C ASN A 77 -16.44 12.21 -32.60
N ASP A 78 -17.03 13.33 -32.18
CA ASP A 78 -18.14 13.34 -31.21
C ASP A 78 -19.43 12.71 -31.74
N ASP A 79 -19.66 12.72 -33.06
CA ASP A 79 -20.89 12.16 -33.66
C ASP A 79 -20.84 10.63 -33.77
N LEU A 80 -19.66 10.07 -34.06
CA LEU A 80 -19.45 8.63 -34.19
C LEU A 80 -18.87 7.97 -32.94
N GLN A 81 -18.43 8.75 -31.94
CA GLN A 81 -17.73 8.28 -30.75
C GLN A 81 -16.51 7.43 -31.13
N THR A 82 -15.74 7.91 -32.10
CA THR A 82 -14.53 7.25 -32.59
C THR A 82 -13.33 8.15 -32.40
N ILE A 83 -12.17 7.53 -32.28
CA ILE A 83 -10.89 8.23 -32.24
C ILE A 83 -9.96 7.61 -33.28
N THR A 84 -9.31 8.49 -34.05
CA THR A 84 -8.32 8.12 -35.06
C THR A 84 -6.99 8.78 -34.72
N GLY A 85 -5.91 8.02 -34.84
CA GLY A 85 -4.58 8.50 -34.54
C GLY A 85 -3.56 8.14 -35.61
N VAL A 86 -2.60 9.04 -35.77
CA VAL A 86 -1.36 8.81 -36.49
C VAL A 86 -0.24 9.21 -35.55
N GLU A 87 0.65 8.29 -35.25
CA GLU A 87 1.79 8.54 -34.40
C GLU A 87 3.08 8.17 -35.13
N LYS A 88 4.06 9.06 -35.04
CA LYS A 88 5.45 8.76 -35.40
C LYS A 88 6.20 8.59 -34.08
N ILE A 89 6.78 7.41 -33.91
CA ILE A 89 7.52 7.02 -32.72
C ILE A 89 9.00 7.03 -33.07
N THR A 90 9.81 7.69 -32.24
CA THR A 90 11.28 7.61 -32.30
C THR A 90 11.76 6.90 -31.04
N TYR A 91 12.22 5.66 -31.18
CA TYR A 91 12.77 4.88 -30.08
C TYR A 91 14.28 5.02 -30.02
N THR A 92 14.84 5.35 -28.85
CA THR A 92 16.29 5.46 -28.64
C THR A 92 16.77 4.30 -27.77
N ASN A 93 17.70 3.51 -28.29
CA ASN A 93 18.29 2.39 -27.57
C ASN A 93 19.51 2.86 -26.76
N ASN A 94 19.34 3.08 -25.47
CA ASN A 94 20.43 3.40 -24.54
C ASN A 94 20.98 2.15 -23.83
N SER A 95 20.41 0.97 -24.09
CA SER A 95 20.92 -0.29 -23.56
C SER A 95 22.26 -0.67 -24.21
N PRO A 96 23.08 -1.49 -23.56
CA PRO A 96 24.30 -2.03 -24.16
C PRO A 96 24.04 -3.11 -25.22
N ASP A 97 22.78 -3.50 -25.42
CA ASP A 97 22.39 -4.61 -26.29
C ASP A 97 21.94 -4.12 -27.67
N ASP A 98 22.15 -4.96 -28.68
CA ASP A 98 21.54 -4.80 -29.99
C ASP A 98 20.10 -5.34 -29.96
N LEU A 99 19.11 -4.53 -30.33
CA LEU A 99 17.70 -4.93 -30.31
C LEU A 99 17.26 -5.40 -31.70
N GLU A 100 16.93 -6.69 -31.84
CA GLU A 100 16.50 -7.28 -33.12
C GLU A 100 15.06 -6.92 -33.52
N TYR A 101 14.22 -6.57 -32.54
CA TYR A 101 12.82 -6.22 -32.70
C TYR A 101 12.39 -5.23 -31.62
N LEU A 102 11.26 -4.56 -31.85
CA LEU A 102 10.64 -3.66 -30.88
C LEU A 102 9.26 -4.19 -30.48
N TRP A 103 8.88 -4.01 -29.21
CA TRP A 103 7.53 -4.33 -28.71
C TRP A 103 6.71 -3.06 -28.45
N VAL A 104 5.44 -3.11 -28.85
CA VAL A 104 4.44 -2.05 -28.68
C VAL A 104 3.20 -2.63 -28.00
N GLN A 105 2.75 -2.01 -26.92
CA GLN A 105 1.53 -2.33 -26.20
C GLN A 105 0.29 -1.83 -26.97
N LEU A 106 -0.72 -2.69 -27.03
CA LEU A 106 -2.02 -2.49 -27.69
C LEU A 106 -3.16 -2.72 -26.69
N ASP A 107 -3.13 -2.06 -25.53
CA ASP A 107 -4.00 -2.36 -24.38
C ASP A 107 -5.51 -2.26 -24.68
N GLN A 108 -5.93 -1.44 -25.67
CA GLN A 108 -7.34 -1.44 -26.09
C GLN A 108 -7.82 -2.80 -26.64
N ASN A 109 -6.91 -3.68 -27.07
CA ASN A 109 -7.25 -5.03 -27.54
C ASN A 109 -7.83 -5.92 -26.43
N VAL A 110 -7.68 -5.56 -25.15
CA VAL A 110 -8.40 -6.23 -24.05
C VAL A 110 -9.92 -6.13 -24.23
N ARG A 111 -10.40 -5.10 -24.95
CA ARG A 111 -11.82 -4.81 -25.22
C ARG A 111 -12.31 -5.40 -26.54
N ALA A 112 -11.46 -6.08 -27.30
CA ALA A 112 -11.88 -6.73 -28.54
C ALA A 112 -13.01 -7.75 -28.26
N PRO A 113 -13.96 -7.96 -29.19
CA PRO A 113 -15.04 -8.93 -29.04
C PRO A 113 -14.56 -10.34 -28.67
N ASP A 114 -13.41 -10.76 -29.20
CA ASP A 114 -12.77 -12.08 -29.04
C ASP A 114 -11.61 -12.09 -28.02
N SER A 115 -11.50 -11.06 -27.18
CA SER A 115 -10.43 -10.95 -26.18
C SER A 115 -10.44 -12.12 -25.17
N PRO A 116 -9.32 -12.86 -25.01
CA PRO A 116 -9.22 -13.96 -24.04
C PRO A 116 -9.34 -13.51 -22.58
N ALA A 117 -9.18 -12.21 -22.27
CA ALA A 117 -9.39 -11.70 -20.92
C ALA A 117 -10.81 -11.93 -20.39
N LYS A 118 -11.79 -12.12 -21.27
CA LYS A 118 -13.18 -12.44 -20.89
C LYS A 118 -13.32 -13.83 -20.26
N ASP A 119 -12.40 -14.73 -20.58
CA ASP A 119 -12.40 -16.14 -20.16
C ASP A 119 -11.27 -16.47 -19.17
N LYS A 120 -10.54 -15.46 -18.67
CA LYS A 120 -9.37 -15.66 -17.78
C LYS A 120 -9.74 -16.27 -16.42
N ASN A 121 -10.99 -16.11 -15.99
CA ASN A 121 -11.51 -16.54 -14.69
C ASN A 121 -12.69 -17.49 -14.85
N GLY A 122 -12.89 -18.36 -13.86
CA GLY A 122 -14.10 -19.18 -13.78
C GLY A 122 -15.37 -18.33 -13.68
N SER A 123 -16.39 -18.67 -14.44
CA SER A 123 -17.70 -18.00 -14.44
C SER A 123 -18.79 -18.88 -13.82
N GLY A 124 -19.73 -18.26 -13.10
CA GLY A 124 -20.95 -18.92 -12.62
C GLY A 124 -22.16 -17.98 -12.72
N ILE A 125 -23.36 -18.55 -12.74
CA ILE A 125 -24.60 -17.77 -12.72
C ILE A 125 -24.94 -17.42 -11.26
N SER A 126 -24.90 -16.13 -10.93
CA SER A 126 -25.34 -15.66 -9.62
C SER A 126 -26.85 -15.88 -9.45
N PRO A 127 -27.33 -16.38 -8.30
CA PRO A 127 -28.77 -16.48 -8.01
C PRO A 127 -29.50 -15.13 -8.03
N VAL A 128 -28.76 -14.03 -7.89
CA VAL A 128 -29.27 -12.66 -7.97
C VAL A 128 -28.30 -11.78 -8.75
N ALA A 129 -28.82 -10.99 -9.70
CA ALA A 129 -28.04 -10.02 -10.46
C ALA A 129 -28.83 -8.72 -10.58
N GLN A 130 -28.11 -7.59 -10.60
CA GLN A 130 -28.72 -6.32 -10.96
C GLN A 130 -29.17 -6.36 -12.43
N THR A 131 -30.35 -5.82 -12.74
CA THR A 131 -30.94 -5.90 -14.09
C THR A 131 -30.00 -5.41 -15.19
N GLY A 132 -29.34 -4.27 -14.98
CA GLY A 132 -28.37 -3.72 -15.95
C GLY A 132 -27.16 -4.64 -16.15
N GLY A 133 -26.63 -5.22 -15.08
CA GLY A 133 -25.52 -6.19 -15.16
C GLY A 133 -25.91 -7.47 -15.88
N PHE A 134 -27.13 -7.98 -15.65
CA PHE A 134 -27.64 -9.16 -16.36
C PHE A 134 -27.80 -8.90 -17.85
N VAL A 135 -28.39 -7.75 -18.23
CA VAL A 135 -28.52 -7.36 -19.64
C VAL A 135 -27.14 -7.23 -20.29
N GLY A 136 -26.21 -6.53 -19.66
CA GLY A 136 -24.85 -6.36 -20.18
C GLY A 136 -24.09 -7.68 -20.35
N GLN A 137 -24.26 -8.61 -19.41
CA GLN A 137 -23.54 -9.89 -19.44
C GLN A 137 -24.15 -10.92 -20.40
N TYR A 138 -25.48 -10.98 -20.52
CA TYR A 138 -26.16 -12.09 -21.22
C TYR A 138 -27.02 -11.68 -22.42
N MET A 139 -27.33 -10.39 -22.60
CA MET A 139 -28.28 -9.91 -23.62
C MET A 139 -27.73 -8.83 -24.54
N GLY A 140 -26.62 -8.19 -24.17
CA GLY A 140 -25.99 -7.12 -24.95
C GLY A 140 -25.21 -7.64 -26.16
N ALA A 141 -25.19 -6.86 -27.24
CA ALA A 141 -24.22 -7.07 -28.31
C ALA A 141 -22.80 -6.80 -27.78
N PRO A 142 -21.78 -7.55 -28.23
CA PRO A 142 -20.41 -7.25 -27.85
C PRO A 142 -20.02 -5.85 -28.33
N PHE A 143 -19.28 -5.14 -27.49
CA PHE A 143 -18.67 -3.87 -27.90
C PHE A 143 -17.55 -4.12 -28.91
N GLU A 144 -17.59 -3.42 -30.04
CA GLU A 144 -16.57 -3.46 -31.09
C GLU A 144 -15.35 -2.61 -30.68
N GLY A 145 -14.64 -3.05 -29.65
CA GLY A 145 -13.41 -2.44 -29.15
C GLY A 145 -12.13 -3.00 -29.79
N GLY A 146 -10.98 -2.57 -29.28
CA GLY A 146 -9.67 -2.96 -29.82
C GLY A 146 -9.12 -2.01 -30.88
N PHE A 147 -7.80 -1.93 -30.95
CA PHE A 147 -7.11 -1.16 -31.98
C PHE A 147 -7.32 -1.78 -33.35
N LYS A 148 -7.71 -0.94 -34.31
CA LYS A 148 -7.65 -1.27 -35.74
C LYS A 148 -6.40 -0.64 -36.33
N ILE A 149 -5.31 -1.41 -36.37
CA ILE A 149 -4.04 -1.00 -36.99
C ILE A 149 -4.20 -1.00 -38.51
N THR A 150 -4.09 0.17 -39.13
CA THR A 150 -4.27 0.33 -40.59
C THR A 150 -2.95 0.53 -41.33
N GLU A 151 -1.89 0.94 -40.62
CA GLU A 151 -0.55 1.08 -41.19
C GLU A 151 0.51 0.90 -40.09
N VAL A 152 1.59 0.20 -40.43
CA VAL A 152 2.87 0.26 -39.72
C VAL A 152 3.96 0.44 -40.76
N SER A 153 4.70 1.54 -40.72
CA SER A 153 5.64 1.89 -41.79
C SER A 153 6.88 2.63 -41.30
N LYS A 154 7.94 2.60 -42.10
CA LYS A 154 9.15 3.41 -41.93
C LYS A 154 9.43 4.12 -43.25
N ASP A 155 9.56 5.44 -43.22
CA ASP A 155 9.79 6.26 -44.42
C ASP A 155 8.78 5.97 -45.56
N GLY A 156 7.52 5.74 -45.17
CA GLY A 156 6.42 5.40 -46.08
C GLY A 156 6.44 3.97 -46.63
N LYS A 157 7.40 3.12 -46.23
CA LYS A 157 7.47 1.70 -46.62
C LYS A 157 6.86 0.83 -45.52
N PRO A 158 5.99 -0.15 -45.85
CA PRO A 158 5.43 -1.07 -44.86
C PRO A 158 6.51 -1.81 -44.07
N LEU A 159 6.36 -1.88 -42.75
CA LEU A 159 7.17 -2.73 -41.88
C LEU A 159 6.46 -4.07 -41.65
N LYS A 160 7.25 -5.13 -41.45
CA LYS A 160 6.72 -6.40 -40.99
C LYS A 160 6.44 -6.31 -39.49
N TYR A 161 5.26 -6.78 -39.08
CA TYR A 161 4.89 -6.83 -37.68
C TYR A 161 4.01 -8.05 -37.39
N THR A 162 3.92 -8.42 -36.12
CA THR A 162 3.03 -9.48 -35.62
C THR A 162 2.28 -8.97 -34.41
N ILE A 163 0.95 -8.97 -34.47
CA ILE A 163 0.11 -8.70 -33.30
C ILE A 163 -0.13 -10.01 -32.56
N ASN A 164 0.31 -10.05 -31.31
CA ASN A 164 0.00 -11.08 -30.33
C ASN A 164 -0.88 -10.47 -29.24
N TRP A 165 -2.19 -10.45 -29.49
CA TRP A 165 -3.22 -9.89 -28.63
C TRP A 165 -2.95 -8.43 -28.19
N THR A 166 -2.61 -8.16 -26.93
CA THR A 166 -2.32 -6.80 -26.42
C THR A 166 -0.89 -6.34 -26.68
N MET A 167 -0.12 -7.10 -27.46
CA MET A 167 1.26 -6.77 -27.81
C MET A 167 1.46 -6.85 -29.32
N MET A 168 2.31 -5.99 -29.86
CA MET A 168 2.72 -5.98 -31.26
C MET A 168 4.24 -5.95 -31.37
N ARG A 169 4.81 -6.93 -32.06
CA ARG A 169 6.24 -6.98 -32.37
C ARG A 169 6.49 -6.36 -33.74
N ILE A 170 7.41 -5.41 -33.80
CA ILE A 170 7.93 -4.83 -35.03
C ILE A 170 9.21 -5.56 -35.41
N ASP A 171 9.21 -6.23 -36.57
CA ASP A 171 10.37 -6.94 -37.10
C ASP A 171 11.19 -5.93 -37.94
N MET A 172 12.37 -5.55 -37.44
CA MET A 172 13.28 -4.63 -38.13
C MET A 172 14.16 -5.38 -39.13
N ALA A 173 14.59 -4.72 -40.20
CA ALA A 173 15.46 -5.34 -41.21
C ALA A 173 16.89 -5.57 -40.69
N GLU A 174 17.37 -4.65 -39.84
CA GLU A 174 18.66 -4.71 -39.16
C GLU A 174 18.42 -4.44 -37.67
N PRO A 175 19.20 -5.06 -36.76
CA PRO A 175 19.11 -4.77 -35.34
C PRO A 175 19.40 -3.30 -35.03
N LEU A 176 18.65 -2.72 -34.10
CA LEU A 176 18.90 -1.39 -33.56
C LEU A 176 20.09 -1.45 -32.60
N LYS A 177 21.21 -0.85 -32.99
CA LYS A 177 22.45 -0.88 -32.20
C LYS A 177 22.34 -0.03 -30.93
N ALA A 178 23.20 -0.33 -29.95
CA ALA A 178 23.37 0.51 -28.77
C ALA A 178 23.72 1.97 -29.18
N GLY A 179 22.98 2.93 -28.64
CA GLY A 179 23.09 4.36 -28.92
C GLY A 179 22.34 4.86 -30.17
N ASP A 180 21.81 3.95 -31.01
CA ASP A 180 21.08 4.33 -32.22
C ASP A 180 19.59 4.58 -31.95
N THR A 181 18.93 5.22 -32.93
CA THR A 181 17.49 5.49 -32.90
C THR A 181 16.75 4.80 -34.04
N TYR A 182 15.47 4.47 -33.79
CA TYR A 182 14.59 3.90 -34.79
C TYR A 182 13.25 4.64 -34.84
N ALA A 183 13.06 5.41 -35.92
CA ALA A 183 11.79 6.09 -36.19
C ALA A 183 10.88 5.25 -37.11
N PHE A 184 9.58 5.19 -36.78
CA PHE A 184 8.53 4.52 -37.55
C PHE A 184 7.15 5.15 -37.27
N THR A 185 6.13 4.80 -38.06
CA THR A 185 4.79 5.37 -38.00
C THR A 185 3.74 4.27 -37.83
N ILE A 186 2.75 4.51 -36.98
CA ILE A 186 1.55 3.67 -36.84
C ILE A 186 0.32 4.53 -37.12
N ARG A 187 -0.62 3.96 -37.89
CA ARG A 187 -1.99 4.50 -38.02
C ARG A 187 -2.98 3.54 -37.40
N TRP A 188 -3.91 4.09 -36.63
CA TRP A 188 -4.86 3.29 -35.88
C TRP A 188 -6.17 4.05 -35.68
N ASN A 189 -7.25 3.30 -35.40
CA ASN A 189 -8.52 3.84 -34.95
C ASN A 189 -9.23 2.83 -34.05
N TYR A 190 -10.13 3.30 -33.18
CA TYR A 190 -11.05 2.44 -32.44
C TYR A 190 -12.32 3.20 -31.99
N ASN A 191 -13.34 2.46 -31.56
CA ASN A 191 -14.56 3.03 -30.98
C ASN A 191 -14.32 3.38 -29.51
N ILE A 192 -14.66 4.59 -29.08
CA ILE A 192 -14.52 5.01 -27.69
C ILE A 192 -15.62 4.30 -26.86
N PRO A 193 -15.29 3.58 -25.78
CA PRO A 193 -16.30 2.92 -24.96
C PRO A 193 -17.07 3.92 -24.07
N ASP A 194 -18.32 3.58 -23.72
CA ASP A 194 -19.03 4.27 -22.63
C ASP A 194 -18.52 3.76 -21.30
N HIS A 195 -17.66 4.54 -20.64
CA HIS A 195 -17.02 4.09 -19.40
C HIS A 195 -18.03 3.83 -18.25
N THR A 196 -19.26 4.35 -18.34
CA THR A 196 -20.27 4.20 -17.28
C THR A 196 -20.96 2.84 -17.31
N VAL A 197 -20.82 2.09 -18.41
CA VAL A 197 -21.45 0.77 -18.60
C VAL A 197 -20.50 -0.36 -18.24
N ASN A 198 -19.27 -0.29 -18.74
CA ASN A 198 -18.27 -1.37 -18.67
C ASN A 198 -17.02 -1.00 -17.86
N ARG A 199 -17.07 0.10 -17.09
CA ARG A 199 -15.97 0.58 -16.22
C ARG A 199 -14.63 0.66 -16.95
N ALA A 200 -14.66 1.09 -18.22
CA ALA A 200 -13.46 1.26 -19.01
C ALA A 200 -12.60 2.40 -18.42
N ARG A 201 -11.28 2.20 -18.33
CA ARG A 201 -10.31 3.18 -17.81
C ARG A 201 -10.21 4.46 -18.66
N SER A 202 -10.70 4.40 -19.89
CA SER A 202 -10.91 5.52 -20.81
C SER A 202 -12.29 5.38 -21.43
N GLY A 203 -12.94 6.49 -21.76
CA GLY A 203 -14.21 6.48 -22.48
C GLY A 203 -14.94 7.81 -22.46
N TYR A 204 -16.24 7.74 -22.72
CA TYR A 204 -17.15 8.88 -22.56
C TYR A 204 -18.25 8.59 -21.54
N GLU A 205 -18.86 9.64 -21.01
CA GLU A 205 -20.24 9.63 -20.49
C GLU A 205 -21.15 10.49 -21.36
N THR A 206 -22.44 10.16 -21.35
CA THR A 206 -23.50 11.01 -21.92
C THR A 206 -24.29 11.67 -20.78
N TYR A 207 -24.42 12.98 -20.85
CA TYR A 207 -25.21 13.80 -19.91
C TYR A 207 -26.69 13.83 -20.31
N ALA A 208 -27.55 14.33 -19.42
CA ALA A 208 -29.01 14.33 -19.62
C ALA A 208 -29.47 15.14 -20.85
N ASP A 209 -28.68 16.13 -21.26
CA ASP A 209 -28.92 16.96 -22.45
C ASP A 209 -28.38 16.33 -23.76
N GLY A 210 -27.82 15.11 -23.69
CA GLY A 210 -27.25 14.40 -24.83
C GLY A 210 -25.81 14.81 -25.19
N ASN A 211 -25.23 15.79 -24.50
CA ASN A 211 -23.82 16.11 -24.64
C ASN A 211 -22.94 15.06 -23.96
N ARG A 212 -21.64 15.06 -24.29
CA ARG A 212 -20.70 14.07 -23.78
C ARG A 212 -19.48 14.68 -23.11
N GLY A 213 -18.98 13.98 -22.10
CA GLY A 213 -17.68 14.22 -21.48
C GLY A 213 -16.75 13.09 -21.86
N TYR A 214 -15.56 13.42 -22.37
CA TYR A 214 -14.56 12.45 -22.81
C TYR A 214 -13.37 12.45 -21.85
N ILE A 215 -12.97 11.27 -21.40
CA ILE A 215 -11.72 11.03 -20.68
C ILE A 215 -10.91 9.98 -21.44
N ILE A 216 -9.88 10.44 -22.15
CA ILE A 216 -9.19 9.68 -23.18
C ILE A 216 -7.78 9.33 -22.68
N ALA A 217 -7.53 8.04 -22.58
CA ALA A 217 -6.31 7.46 -22.03
C ALA A 217 -6.07 6.05 -22.59
N GLN A 218 -4.83 5.55 -22.46
CA GLN A 218 -4.43 4.25 -23.03
C GLN A 218 -4.85 4.12 -24.51
N PHE A 219 -4.93 5.25 -25.21
CA PHE A 219 -5.69 5.40 -26.45
C PHE A 219 -4.82 5.23 -27.70
N PHE A 220 -3.51 5.09 -27.53
CA PHE A 220 -2.55 4.94 -28.60
C PHE A 220 -1.64 3.72 -28.34
N PRO A 221 -1.09 3.08 -29.39
CA PRO A 221 -0.02 2.10 -29.25
C PRO A 221 1.21 2.68 -28.55
N ARG A 222 1.65 2.03 -27.47
CA ARG A 222 2.73 2.54 -26.59
C ARG A 222 3.94 1.62 -26.62
N MET A 223 5.15 2.15 -26.78
CA MET A 223 6.38 1.37 -26.70
C MET A 223 6.49 0.61 -25.37
N ALA A 224 6.91 -0.64 -25.42
CA ALA A 224 7.24 -1.41 -24.23
C ALA A 224 8.59 -0.97 -23.64
N VAL A 225 8.77 -1.18 -22.34
CA VAL A 225 10.05 -0.99 -21.66
C VAL A 225 11.01 -2.11 -22.05
N TYR A 226 12.27 -1.77 -22.31
CA TYR A 226 13.40 -2.71 -22.32
C TYR A 226 14.34 -2.31 -21.18
N ASN A 227 14.49 -3.17 -20.16
CA ASN A 227 15.21 -2.87 -18.93
C ASN A 227 16.27 -3.94 -18.58
N ASP A 228 17.05 -3.65 -17.54
CA ASP A 228 18.15 -4.47 -17.02
C ASP A 228 17.69 -5.64 -16.12
N VAL A 229 16.37 -5.79 -15.91
CA VAL A 229 15.77 -6.79 -15.00
C VAL A 229 15.19 -7.96 -15.77
N GLU A 230 14.35 -7.70 -16.77
CA GLU A 230 13.63 -8.73 -17.54
C GLU A 230 13.81 -8.61 -19.06
N GLY A 231 14.59 -7.62 -19.52
CA GLY A 231 14.62 -7.25 -20.93
C GLY A 231 13.32 -6.57 -21.33
N TRP A 232 12.57 -7.13 -22.29
CA TRP A 232 11.28 -6.57 -22.70
C TRP A 232 10.18 -6.85 -21.68
N GLN A 233 9.60 -5.80 -21.11
CA GLN A 233 8.33 -5.87 -20.38
C GLN A 233 7.18 -6.00 -21.39
N ASN A 234 6.87 -7.25 -21.77
CA ASN A 234 5.83 -7.58 -22.74
C ASN A 234 4.76 -8.53 -22.16
N TYR A 235 4.58 -8.49 -20.84
CA TYR A 235 3.52 -9.24 -20.18
C TYR A 235 2.14 -8.72 -20.62
N GLN A 236 1.26 -9.60 -21.08
CA GLN A 236 -0.02 -9.23 -21.68
C GLN A 236 -0.96 -8.51 -20.70
N PHE A 237 -1.81 -7.62 -21.21
CA PHE A 237 -2.76 -6.86 -20.40
C PHE A 237 -4.06 -7.63 -20.16
N TRP A 238 -4.15 -8.24 -18.99
CA TRP A 238 -5.32 -9.02 -18.56
C TRP A 238 -6.38 -8.20 -17.83
N GLY A 239 -6.11 -6.94 -17.52
CA GLY A 239 -7.08 -5.97 -17.02
C GLY A 239 -6.90 -5.51 -15.58
N ASN A 240 -6.12 -6.19 -14.73
CA ASN A 240 -5.92 -5.75 -13.34
C ASN A 240 -4.67 -4.86 -13.21
N GLY A 241 -3.47 -5.38 -13.51
CA GLY A 241 -2.24 -4.59 -13.43
C GLY A 241 -2.11 -3.62 -14.60
N GLU A 242 -1.85 -2.34 -14.34
CA GLU A 242 -1.67 -1.28 -15.37
C GLU A 242 -0.38 -1.48 -16.18
N PHE A 243 0.48 -0.50 -16.35
CA PHE A 243 1.49 -0.52 -17.41
C PHE A 243 2.85 -0.02 -16.91
N ALA A 244 3.93 -0.61 -17.41
CA ALA A 244 5.29 -0.04 -17.37
C ALA A 244 5.62 0.55 -18.74
N LEU A 245 6.04 1.82 -18.79
CA LEU A 245 6.32 2.54 -20.04
C LEU A 245 7.65 3.29 -19.98
N PRO A 246 8.38 3.40 -21.11
CA PRO A 246 9.57 4.24 -21.20
C PRO A 246 9.17 5.73 -21.10
N PHE A 247 10.10 6.56 -20.68
CA PHE A 247 9.94 8.01 -20.77
C PHE A 247 10.24 8.52 -22.17
N GLY A 248 9.62 9.64 -22.54
CA GLY A 248 10.01 10.41 -23.72
C GLY A 248 9.22 11.69 -23.87
N ASP A 249 9.47 12.37 -24.98
CA ASP A 249 8.85 13.65 -25.31
C ASP A 249 7.63 13.46 -26.24
N TYR A 250 6.60 14.28 -26.04
CA TYR A 250 5.32 14.15 -26.72
C TYR A 250 4.93 15.47 -27.39
N GLU A 251 4.78 15.42 -28.72
CA GLU A 251 4.18 16.46 -29.54
C GLU A 251 2.80 16.02 -30.03
N VAL A 252 1.73 16.53 -29.41
CA VAL A 252 0.37 16.04 -29.68
C VAL A 252 -0.52 17.14 -30.21
N ASP A 253 -1.04 16.96 -31.42
CA ASP A 253 -2.04 17.81 -32.04
C ASP A 253 -3.41 17.11 -31.97
N ILE A 254 -4.32 17.60 -31.13
CA ILE A 254 -5.64 17.00 -30.90
C ILE A 254 -6.73 17.87 -31.50
N THR A 255 -7.50 17.30 -32.43
CA THR A 255 -8.63 17.96 -33.08
C THR A 255 -9.96 17.48 -32.48
N VAL A 256 -10.75 18.44 -31.99
CA VAL A 256 -12.07 18.23 -31.36
C VAL A 256 -13.08 19.26 -31.90
N PRO A 257 -14.40 19.10 -31.65
CA PRO A 257 -15.37 20.14 -31.95
C PRO A 257 -14.97 21.51 -31.36
N ALA A 258 -15.19 22.60 -32.11
CA ALA A 258 -14.63 23.92 -31.76
C ALA A 258 -15.21 24.54 -30.47
N ASP A 259 -16.36 24.04 -30.01
CA ASP A 259 -17.04 24.42 -28.77
C ASP A 259 -16.53 23.63 -27.54
N HIS A 260 -15.69 22.62 -27.72
CA HIS A 260 -15.10 21.88 -26.60
C HIS A 260 -14.01 22.71 -25.90
N LEU A 261 -13.99 22.59 -24.56
CA LEU A 261 -12.78 22.79 -23.76
C LEU A 261 -11.98 21.47 -23.81
N LEU A 262 -10.65 21.59 -23.90
CA LEU A 262 -9.74 20.45 -23.80
C LEU A 262 -8.55 20.83 -22.92
N ASP A 263 -8.12 19.88 -22.11
CA ASP A 263 -6.82 19.91 -21.45
C ASP A 263 -6.29 18.47 -21.31
N GLY A 264 -5.01 18.30 -21.01
CA GLY A 264 -4.35 16.99 -20.98
C GLY A 264 -2.91 17.07 -20.50
N THR A 265 -2.20 15.95 -20.60
CA THR A 265 -0.75 15.87 -20.37
C THR A 265 0.01 16.91 -21.20
N GLY A 266 1.00 17.58 -20.61
CA GLY A 266 1.84 18.58 -21.27
C GLY A 266 1.27 20.01 -21.31
N GLU A 267 2.07 20.99 -21.72
CA GLU A 267 1.63 22.38 -21.85
C GLU A 267 0.87 22.62 -23.15
N ILE A 268 -0.19 23.44 -23.11
CA ILE A 268 -0.90 23.87 -24.31
C ILE A 268 -0.14 25.05 -24.95
N VAL A 269 0.55 24.80 -26.06
CA VAL A 269 1.44 25.78 -26.68
C VAL A 269 0.73 26.81 -27.57
N ASN A 270 -0.54 26.58 -27.89
CA ASN A 270 -1.37 27.49 -28.69
C ASN A 270 -2.56 28.08 -27.91
N LEU A 271 -2.40 28.30 -26.61
CA LEU A 271 -3.49 28.70 -25.70
C LEU A 271 -4.30 29.93 -26.18
N LYS A 272 -3.62 30.93 -26.74
CA LYS A 272 -4.24 32.16 -27.29
C LYS A 272 -5.17 31.91 -28.49
N ASP A 273 -4.97 30.81 -29.21
CA ASP A 273 -5.76 30.45 -30.39
C ASP A 273 -7.00 29.63 -30.00
N VAL A 274 -6.95 28.94 -28.88
CA VAL A 274 -7.97 27.97 -28.46
C VAL A 274 -8.90 28.47 -27.36
N TYR A 275 -8.43 29.40 -26.52
CA TYR A 275 -9.23 30.10 -25.51
C TYR A 275 -9.94 31.32 -26.08
N SER A 276 -11.12 31.63 -25.53
CA SER A 276 -11.72 32.95 -25.67
C SER A 276 -10.85 34.02 -24.98
N LYS A 277 -11.13 35.29 -25.29
CA LYS A 277 -10.39 36.42 -24.69
C LYS A 277 -10.58 36.47 -23.17
N GLU A 278 -11.79 36.18 -22.71
CA GLU A 278 -12.18 36.15 -21.31
C GLU A 278 -11.50 34.99 -20.57
N GLU A 279 -11.52 33.77 -21.12
CA GLU A 279 -10.81 32.62 -20.55
C GLU A 279 -9.30 32.89 -20.45
N TYR A 280 -8.68 33.41 -21.52
CA TYR A 280 -7.24 33.74 -21.51
C TYR A 280 -6.89 34.80 -20.46
N LYS A 281 -7.74 35.83 -20.28
CA LYS A 281 -7.55 36.84 -19.22
C LYS A 281 -7.65 36.22 -17.82
N ARG A 282 -8.61 35.32 -17.58
CA ARG A 282 -8.75 34.63 -16.29
C ARG A 282 -7.59 33.66 -16.04
N TRP A 283 -7.06 33.04 -17.10
CA TRP A 283 -5.86 32.21 -17.03
C TRP A 283 -4.63 33.01 -16.57
N GLU A 284 -4.39 34.19 -17.15
CA GLU A 284 -3.30 35.08 -16.73
C GLU A 284 -3.46 35.56 -15.26
N GLN A 285 -4.68 35.61 -14.75
CA GLN A 285 -4.95 35.86 -13.32
C GLN A 285 -4.64 34.63 -12.45
N ALA A 286 -5.07 33.44 -12.88
CA ALA A 286 -4.84 32.19 -12.16
C ALA A 286 -3.35 31.92 -11.94
N GLN A 287 -2.51 32.20 -12.94
CA GLN A 287 -1.04 32.09 -12.86
C GLN A 287 -0.40 32.95 -11.76
N LYS A 288 -1.15 33.89 -11.18
CA LYS A 288 -0.71 34.81 -10.12
C LYS A 288 -1.52 34.65 -8.83
N SER A 289 -2.48 33.73 -8.79
CA SER A 289 -3.33 33.46 -7.63
C SER A 289 -2.79 32.26 -6.87
N PHE A 290 -2.25 32.50 -5.68
CA PHE A 290 -1.63 31.47 -4.83
C PHE A 290 -2.49 31.04 -3.65
N ASP A 291 -3.47 31.86 -3.28
CA ASP A 291 -4.27 31.67 -2.06
C ASP A 291 -5.65 31.08 -2.33
N LYS A 292 -6.11 31.14 -3.60
CA LYS A 292 -7.42 30.64 -4.01
C LYS A 292 -7.49 30.30 -5.50
N PRO A 293 -8.42 29.43 -5.91
CA PRO A 293 -8.69 29.18 -7.32
C PRO A 293 -9.34 30.37 -8.03
N VAL A 294 -9.09 30.47 -9.34
CA VAL A 294 -9.74 31.39 -10.27
C VAL A 294 -10.53 30.58 -11.29
N ILE A 295 -11.85 30.81 -11.36
CA ILE A 295 -12.70 30.19 -12.38
C ILE A 295 -12.30 30.72 -13.76
N ILE A 296 -11.86 29.85 -14.66
CA ILE A 296 -11.45 30.15 -16.04
C ILE A 296 -12.68 30.17 -16.97
N ARG A 297 -13.49 29.10 -16.92
CA ARG A 297 -14.77 28.99 -17.61
C ARG A 297 -15.85 28.75 -16.58
N THR A 298 -16.85 29.63 -16.53
CA THR A 298 -17.94 29.59 -15.55
C THR A 298 -19.01 28.56 -15.95
N GLN A 299 -19.82 28.14 -14.97
CA GLN A 299 -20.98 27.28 -15.22
C GLN A 299 -21.95 27.88 -16.24
N ALA A 300 -22.27 29.17 -16.13
CA ALA A 300 -23.18 29.85 -17.05
C ALA A 300 -22.64 29.86 -18.51
N GLU A 301 -21.33 30.07 -18.69
CA GLU A 301 -20.69 29.97 -20.01
C GLU A 301 -20.74 28.54 -20.53
N ALA A 302 -20.45 27.54 -19.69
CA ALA A 302 -20.50 26.12 -20.07
C ALA A 302 -21.91 25.67 -20.48
N GLU A 303 -22.94 26.06 -19.73
CA GLU A 303 -24.36 25.78 -20.06
C GLU A 303 -24.79 26.46 -21.35
N GLN A 304 -24.38 27.72 -21.57
CA GLN A 304 -24.67 28.44 -22.80
C GLN A 304 -24.02 27.78 -24.03
N ILE A 305 -22.76 27.34 -23.92
CA ILE A 305 -22.05 26.64 -24.98
C ILE A 305 -22.71 25.27 -25.25
N ALA A 306 -23.05 24.53 -24.19
CA ALA A 306 -23.67 23.21 -24.28
C ALA A 306 -25.09 23.20 -24.88
N ALA A 307 -25.79 24.35 -24.85
CA ALA A 307 -27.06 24.51 -25.55
C ALA A 307 -26.93 24.52 -27.09
N GLY A 308 -25.71 24.77 -27.59
CA GLY A 308 -25.36 24.65 -29.01
C GLY A 308 -24.61 23.34 -29.33
N LYS A 309 -24.32 23.14 -30.61
CA LYS A 309 -23.40 22.08 -31.08
C LYS A 309 -22.66 22.55 -32.32
N SER A 310 -21.36 22.81 -32.19
CA SER A 310 -20.53 23.26 -33.30
C SER A 310 -20.31 22.14 -34.32
N ARG A 311 -20.33 22.49 -35.61
CA ARG A 311 -19.88 21.61 -36.72
C ARG A 311 -18.44 21.89 -37.16
N SER A 312 -17.86 22.99 -36.70
CA SER A 312 -16.46 23.32 -36.92
C SER A 312 -15.59 22.61 -35.89
N SER A 313 -14.34 22.32 -36.23
CA SER A 313 -13.34 21.77 -35.33
C SER A 313 -12.28 22.81 -34.95
N LYS A 314 -11.54 22.54 -33.88
CA LYS A 314 -10.31 23.26 -33.52
C LYS A 314 -9.25 22.25 -33.08
N THR A 315 -7.98 22.60 -33.31
CA THR A 315 -6.82 21.79 -32.94
C THR A 315 -6.09 22.40 -31.75
N TRP A 316 -5.92 21.62 -30.69
CA TRP A 316 -5.12 21.93 -29.51
C TRP A 316 -3.74 21.31 -29.68
N LYS A 317 -2.68 22.06 -29.36
CA LYS A 317 -1.31 21.61 -29.47
C LYS A 317 -0.71 21.48 -28.08
N LEU A 318 -0.38 20.27 -27.68
CA LEU A 318 0.19 19.96 -26.39
C LEU A 318 1.64 19.47 -26.53
N ARG A 319 2.49 19.87 -25.59
CA ARG A 319 3.90 19.47 -25.54
C ARG A 319 4.24 18.98 -24.14
N ALA A 320 4.74 17.77 -24.01
CA ALA A 320 5.19 17.20 -22.74
C ALA A 320 6.62 16.69 -22.89
N GLU A 321 7.45 16.94 -21.89
CA GLU A 321 8.84 16.48 -21.87
C GLU A 321 9.00 15.44 -20.77
N ASN A 322 9.74 14.37 -21.08
CA ASN A 322 10.11 13.31 -20.14
C ASN A 322 8.90 12.74 -19.35
N VAL A 323 7.82 12.39 -20.06
CA VAL A 323 6.63 11.73 -19.48
C VAL A 323 6.53 10.29 -19.96
N ARG A 324 5.86 9.43 -19.20
CA ARG A 324 5.71 7.99 -19.52
C ARG A 324 4.47 7.63 -20.33
N ASP A 325 3.46 8.49 -20.34
CA ASP A 325 2.19 8.28 -21.06
C ASP A 325 1.52 9.63 -21.36
N PHE A 326 0.44 9.60 -22.12
CA PHE A 326 -0.32 10.77 -22.52
C PHE A 326 -1.83 10.55 -22.39
N ALA A 327 -2.54 11.50 -21.80
CA ALA A 327 -4.00 11.47 -21.69
C ALA A 327 -4.60 12.88 -21.85
N PHE A 328 -5.88 12.95 -22.20
CA PHE A 328 -6.60 14.22 -22.33
C PHE A 328 -8.09 14.08 -22.04
N THR A 329 -8.72 15.21 -21.73
CA THR A 329 -10.17 15.32 -21.55
C THR A 329 -10.78 16.32 -22.52
N SER A 330 -12.04 16.12 -22.94
CA SER A 330 -12.72 17.06 -23.81
C SER A 330 -14.23 17.09 -23.60
N SER A 331 -14.81 18.29 -23.51
CA SER A 331 -16.26 18.48 -23.51
C SER A 331 -16.64 19.94 -23.75
N ARG A 332 -17.83 20.15 -24.31
CA ARG A 332 -18.49 21.47 -24.33
C ARG A 332 -19.11 21.86 -22.98
N ARG A 333 -19.33 20.90 -22.08
CA ARG A 333 -19.97 21.12 -20.76
C ARG A 333 -19.00 21.49 -19.65
N TYR A 334 -17.69 21.52 -19.90
CA TYR A 334 -16.74 21.72 -18.82
C TYR A 334 -16.75 23.15 -18.28
N ILE A 335 -16.70 23.23 -16.96
CA ILE A 335 -16.25 24.31 -16.11
C ILE A 335 -14.77 24.05 -15.85
N MET A 336 -13.98 25.11 -15.67
CA MET A 336 -12.57 24.98 -15.34
C MET A 336 -12.19 26.06 -14.34
N ASP A 337 -11.42 25.68 -13.32
CA ASP A 337 -10.76 26.60 -12.41
C ASP A 337 -9.30 26.21 -12.21
N ALA A 338 -8.48 27.17 -11.81
CA ALA A 338 -7.05 26.96 -11.63
C ALA A 338 -6.44 27.85 -10.54
N GLN A 339 -5.38 27.35 -9.91
CA GLN A 339 -4.57 28.03 -8.90
C GLN A 339 -3.08 27.78 -9.15
N ALA A 340 -2.23 28.78 -8.95
CA ALA A 340 -0.78 28.61 -8.99
C ALA A 340 -0.25 28.07 -7.66
N VAL A 341 0.68 27.12 -7.72
CA VAL A 341 1.46 26.58 -6.60
C VAL A 341 2.93 26.93 -6.81
N ARG A 342 3.61 27.41 -5.76
CA ARG A 342 5.00 27.87 -5.87
C ARG A 342 5.97 26.72 -5.65
N PHE A 343 6.84 26.47 -6.62
CA PHE A 343 8.04 25.67 -6.45
C PHE A 343 9.29 26.52 -6.73
N PRO A 344 10.48 26.12 -6.22
CA PRO A 344 11.72 26.88 -6.43
C PRO A 344 12.06 27.13 -7.90
N GLU A 345 11.79 26.15 -8.77
CA GLU A 345 12.17 26.20 -10.18
C GLU A 345 11.09 26.84 -11.07
N ARG A 346 9.81 26.69 -10.72
CA ARG A 346 8.67 27.23 -11.49
C ARG A 346 7.39 27.30 -10.66
N ASN A 347 6.42 28.08 -11.14
CA ASN A 347 5.04 27.91 -10.68
C ASN A 347 4.41 26.72 -11.40
N VAL A 348 3.66 25.91 -10.65
CA VAL A 348 2.88 24.77 -11.15
C VAL A 348 1.40 25.15 -11.09
N MET A 349 0.62 24.79 -12.12
CA MET A 349 -0.82 25.05 -12.13
C MET A 349 -1.59 23.86 -11.58
N ALA A 350 -2.27 24.03 -10.45
CA ALA A 350 -3.31 23.13 -9.99
C ALA A 350 -4.62 23.46 -10.72
N ILE A 351 -5.22 22.49 -11.40
CA ILE A 351 -6.36 22.70 -12.29
C ILE A 351 -7.47 21.69 -11.94
N SER A 352 -8.72 22.16 -11.95
CA SER A 352 -9.89 21.28 -11.88
C SER A 352 -10.83 21.54 -13.06
N ILE A 353 -11.31 20.45 -13.68
CA ILE A 353 -12.21 20.47 -14.84
C ILE A 353 -13.42 19.60 -14.54
N TYR A 354 -14.62 20.15 -14.60
CA TYR A 354 -15.83 19.43 -14.19
C TYR A 354 -17.08 19.93 -14.90
N PRO A 355 -18.11 19.09 -15.11
CA PRO A 355 -19.39 19.54 -15.65
C PRO A 355 -20.23 20.19 -14.53
N PRO A 356 -21.36 20.85 -14.85
CA PRO A 356 -22.29 21.41 -13.86
C PRO A 356 -22.72 20.39 -12.78
N GLU A 357 -22.82 19.11 -13.13
CA GLU A 357 -23.14 18.02 -12.21
C GLU A 357 -22.12 17.84 -11.08
N GLY A 358 -20.91 18.39 -11.18
CA GLY A 358 -19.92 18.38 -10.10
C GLY A 358 -20.19 19.42 -9.00
N ASN A 359 -21.03 20.42 -9.28
CA ASN A 359 -21.26 21.52 -8.37
C ASN A 359 -22.32 21.21 -7.30
N PRO A 360 -22.20 21.82 -6.09
CA PRO A 360 -21.17 22.80 -5.69
C PRO A 360 -19.87 22.16 -5.15
N LEU A 361 -19.85 20.84 -4.99
CA LEU A 361 -18.78 20.11 -4.30
C LEU A 361 -17.40 20.29 -4.97
N TRP A 362 -17.34 20.19 -6.30
CA TRP A 362 -16.09 20.29 -7.05
C TRP A 362 -15.47 21.68 -7.00
N GLU A 363 -16.26 22.72 -7.26
CA GLU A 363 -15.82 24.12 -7.19
C GLU A 363 -15.28 24.47 -5.79
N GLU A 364 -15.81 23.86 -4.73
CA GLU A 364 -15.38 24.16 -3.37
C GLU A 364 -14.06 23.46 -2.97
N TYR A 365 -13.85 22.21 -3.38
CA TYR A 365 -12.79 21.36 -2.79
C TYR A 365 -11.79 20.78 -3.78
N SER A 366 -12.12 20.66 -5.07
CA SER A 366 -11.29 19.90 -6.03
C SER A 366 -9.88 20.50 -6.14
N THR A 367 -9.77 21.79 -6.49
CA THR A 367 -8.46 22.46 -6.62
C THR A 367 -7.70 22.55 -5.29
N LYS A 368 -8.40 22.65 -4.15
CA LYS A 368 -7.74 22.62 -2.82
C LYS A 368 -7.07 21.27 -2.58
N ALA A 369 -7.70 20.16 -2.97
CA ALA A 369 -7.12 18.83 -2.85
C ALA A 369 -5.89 18.68 -3.78
N VAL A 370 -5.96 19.19 -5.02
CA VAL A 370 -4.79 19.21 -5.94
C VAL A 370 -3.63 20.00 -5.32
N VAL A 371 -3.88 21.22 -4.84
CA VAL A 371 -2.85 22.06 -4.20
C VAL A 371 -2.24 21.36 -2.98
N GLN A 372 -3.07 20.79 -2.10
CA GLN A 372 -2.59 20.10 -0.90
C GLN A 372 -1.72 18.89 -1.26
N THR A 373 -2.09 18.15 -2.30
CA THR A 373 -1.32 16.99 -2.76
C THR A 373 0.06 17.41 -3.26
N LEU A 374 0.13 18.47 -4.07
CA LEU A 374 1.40 19.02 -4.54
C LEU A 374 2.29 19.46 -3.37
N ASP A 375 1.73 20.14 -2.37
CA ASP A 375 2.45 20.59 -1.17
C ASP A 375 3.00 19.39 -0.37
N THR A 376 2.13 18.45 0.05
CA THR A 376 2.51 17.34 0.94
C THR A 376 3.43 16.35 0.25
N TYR A 377 3.13 15.94 -0.99
CA TYR A 377 3.97 14.96 -1.68
C TYR A 377 5.39 15.50 -1.91
N SER A 378 5.51 16.76 -2.33
CA SER A 378 6.83 17.37 -2.54
C SER A 378 7.66 17.49 -1.26
N LYS A 379 7.02 17.70 -0.10
CA LYS A 379 7.69 17.72 1.21
C LYS A 379 8.40 16.39 1.50
N PHE A 380 7.72 15.27 1.29
CA PHE A 380 8.22 13.93 1.61
C PHE A 380 9.00 13.24 0.46
N THR A 381 9.01 13.82 -0.74
CA THR A 381 9.69 13.22 -1.92
C THR A 381 10.63 14.21 -2.62
N PHE A 382 10.20 14.82 -3.72
CA PHE A 382 10.93 15.80 -4.52
C PHE A 382 9.97 16.89 -5.01
N ASN A 383 10.48 18.06 -5.38
CA ASN A 383 9.62 19.11 -5.96
C ASN A 383 8.95 18.61 -7.24
N TYR A 384 7.65 18.87 -7.37
CA TYR A 384 6.88 18.51 -8.56
C TYR A 384 7.51 19.11 -9.84
N PRO A 385 8.00 18.28 -10.79
CA PRO A 385 8.78 18.75 -11.93
C PRO A 385 7.92 19.23 -13.10
N TYR A 386 6.67 18.80 -13.18
CA TYR A 386 5.78 19.08 -14.31
C TYR A 386 5.08 20.45 -14.18
N PRO A 387 4.63 21.05 -15.29
CA PRO A 387 4.04 22.39 -15.31
C PRO A 387 2.68 22.52 -14.63
N LYS A 388 1.93 21.42 -14.49
CA LYS A 388 0.55 21.43 -14.00
C LYS A 388 0.12 20.05 -13.51
N ALA A 389 -0.91 20.03 -12.68
CA ALA A 389 -1.65 18.84 -12.28
C ALA A 389 -3.16 19.10 -12.41
N ILE A 390 -3.88 18.22 -13.10
CA ILE A 390 -5.28 18.38 -13.49
C ILE A 390 -6.14 17.29 -12.85
N SER A 391 -7.19 17.69 -12.15
CA SER A 391 -8.26 16.82 -11.69
C SER A 391 -9.51 16.99 -12.55
N VAL A 392 -9.99 15.91 -13.16
CA VAL A 392 -11.18 15.92 -14.03
C VAL A 392 -12.32 15.15 -13.39
N HIS A 393 -13.53 15.70 -13.39
CA HIS A 393 -14.70 14.94 -12.93
C HIS A 393 -15.05 13.83 -13.92
N ALA A 394 -15.12 12.59 -13.44
CA ALA A 394 -15.66 11.42 -14.15
C ALA A 394 -16.67 10.65 -13.30
N LYS A 395 -17.75 10.18 -13.91
CA LYS A 395 -18.82 9.48 -13.18
C LYS A 395 -18.36 8.09 -12.72
N GLY A 396 -18.02 7.98 -11.43
CA GLY A 396 -17.78 6.70 -10.77
C GLY A 396 -16.44 6.07 -11.13
N GLN A 397 -15.42 6.88 -11.41
CA GLN A 397 -14.09 6.43 -11.78
C GLN A 397 -13.00 7.16 -10.97
N GLY A 398 -11.88 6.48 -10.72
CA GLY A 398 -10.57 7.01 -10.32
C GLY A 398 -9.55 6.43 -11.30
N MET A 399 -8.70 7.26 -11.90
CA MET A 399 -7.62 6.81 -12.79
C MET A 399 -6.65 7.97 -13.09
N GLU A 400 -5.39 7.61 -13.22
CA GLU A 400 -4.22 8.46 -13.21
C GLU A 400 -3.42 8.41 -14.51
N TYR A 401 -2.93 9.56 -14.95
CA TYR A 401 -1.98 9.71 -16.05
C TYR A 401 -1.05 10.91 -15.76
N PRO A 402 0.07 11.06 -16.48
CA PRO A 402 0.98 12.18 -16.22
C PRO A 402 0.25 13.53 -16.35
N MET A 403 0.28 14.34 -15.29
CA MET A 403 -0.34 15.66 -15.14
C MET A 403 -1.87 15.69 -15.14
N ILE A 404 -2.58 14.57 -15.36
CA ILE A 404 -4.04 14.56 -15.47
C ILE A 404 -4.64 13.28 -14.92
N CYS A 405 -5.72 13.41 -14.15
CA CYS A 405 -6.46 12.29 -13.63
C CYS A 405 -7.97 12.51 -13.69
N TRP A 406 -8.75 11.43 -13.56
CA TRP A 406 -10.20 11.47 -13.46
C TRP A 406 -10.66 10.99 -12.11
N ASN A 407 -11.64 11.68 -11.52
CA ASN A 407 -12.07 11.45 -10.14
C ASN A 407 -13.59 11.42 -10.04
N TYR A 408 -14.09 10.57 -9.16
CA TYR A 408 -15.50 10.53 -8.80
C TYR A 408 -15.82 11.61 -7.77
N GLY A 409 -17.11 11.92 -7.63
CA GLY A 409 -17.58 12.82 -6.58
C GLY A 409 -18.70 13.70 -7.08
N ARG A 410 -19.82 13.08 -7.51
CA ARG A 410 -20.97 13.80 -8.02
C ARG A 410 -21.98 14.04 -6.89
N PRO A 411 -22.36 15.29 -6.60
CA PRO A 411 -23.52 15.60 -5.77
C PRO A 411 -24.83 15.03 -6.33
N ASN A 412 -25.89 15.12 -5.54
CA ASN A 412 -27.26 14.91 -6.02
C ASN A 412 -27.66 16.05 -6.99
N GLU A 413 -28.72 15.85 -7.77
CA GLU A 413 -29.21 16.84 -8.75
C GLU A 413 -29.57 18.19 -8.12
N ASP A 414 -29.97 18.21 -6.84
CA ASP A 414 -30.28 19.42 -6.08
C ASP A 414 -29.03 20.09 -5.46
N GLY A 415 -27.84 19.57 -5.75
CA GLY A 415 -26.55 20.04 -5.23
C GLY A 415 -26.21 19.52 -3.83
N THR A 416 -27.09 18.75 -3.18
CA THR A 416 -26.79 18.17 -1.86
C THR A 416 -25.82 17.00 -1.97
N TYR A 417 -25.01 16.77 -0.94
CA TYR A 417 -24.09 15.63 -0.89
C TYR A 417 -23.87 15.16 0.56
N SER A 418 -23.45 13.91 0.73
CA SER A 418 -23.09 13.36 2.03
C SER A 418 -21.60 13.54 2.33
N ASP A 419 -21.23 13.50 3.60
CA ASP A 419 -19.83 13.47 4.03
C ASP A 419 -19.04 12.33 3.38
N ARG A 420 -19.67 11.16 3.17
CA ARG A 420 -19.04 10.05 2.47
C ARG A 420 -18.66 10.40 1.02
N VAL A 421 -19.49 11.18 0.32
CA VAL A 421 -19.21 11.63 -1.05
C VAL A 421 -18.11 12.69 -1.03
N LYS A 422 -18.20 13.66 -0.10
CA LYS A 422 -17.19 14.73 0.06
C LYS A 422 -15.80 14.16 0.37
N TYR A 423 -15.66 13.39 1.45
CA TYR A 423 -14.37 12.79 1.83
C TYR A 423 -13.88 11.84 0.75
N GLY A 424 -14.79 11.02 0.22
CA GLY A 424 -14.47 10.12 -0.87
C GLY A 424 -13.88 10.79 -2.12
N MET A 425 -14.47 11.91 -2.55
CA MET A 425 -13.96 12.71 -3.67
C MET A 425 -12.59 13.31 -3.35
N ILE A 426 -12.44 13.94 -2.18
CA ILE A 426 -11.17 14.56 -1.77
C ILE A 426 -10.06 13.51 -1.70
N SER A 427 -10.32 12.36 -1.07
CA SER A 427 -9.40 11.22 -0.99
C SER A 427 -8.94 10.74 -2.35
N VAL A 428 -9.87 10.56 -3.30
CA VAL A 428 -9.52 10.09 -4.64
C VAL A 428 -8.75 11.17 -5.40
N ILE A 429 -9.15 12.44 -5.35
CA ILE A 429 -8.33 13.51 -5.96
C ILE A 429 -6.90 13.54 -5.41
N ILE A 430 -6.73 13.35 -4.11
CA ILE A 430 -5.40 13.26 -3.49
C ILE A 430 -4.61 12.07 -4.07
N HIS A 431 -5.22 10.88 -4.10
CA HIS A 431 -4.61 9.66 -4.62
C HIS A 431 -4.22 9.81 -6.10
N GLU A 432 -5.18 10.20 -6.95
CA GLU A 432 -4.95 10.26 -8.40
C GLU A 432 -3.99 11.40 -8.80
N VAL A 433 -3.94 12.50 -8.06
CA VAL A 433 -2.89 13.52 -8.24
C VAL A 433 -1.55 13.01 -7.70
N GLY A 434 -1.56 12.29 -6.59
CA GLY A 434 -0.41 11.65 -5.97
C GLY A 434 0.31 10.68 -6.91
N HIS A 435 -0.44 10.01 -7.77
CA HIS A 435 0.11 9.14 -8.80
C HIS A 435 1.08 9.82 -9.77
N ASN A 436 1.06 11.15 -9.86
CA ASN A 436 2.10 11.86 -10.60
C ASN A 436 3.52 11.56 -10.05
N TYR A 437 3.66 11.36 -8.74
CA TYR A 437 4.91 10.99 -8.11
C TYR A 437 5.16 9.49 -8.25
N PHE A 438 4.16 8.67 -7.89
CA PHE A 438 4.20 7.21 -7.95
C PHE A 438 3.01 6.66 -8.76
N PRO A 439 3.15 6.30 -10.04
CA PRO A 439 4.39 5.91 -10.68
C PRO A 439 4.82 6.88 -11.81
N MET A 440 4.17 8.02 -12.02
CA MET A 440 4.41 8.80 -13.25
C MET A 440 5.80 9.43 -13.33
N ILE A 441 6.48 9.61 -12.20
CA ILE A 441 7.87 10.11 -12.13
C ILE A 441 8.79 9.04 -11.57
N VAL A 442 8.41 8.35 -10.49
CA VAL A 442 9.11 7.15 -10.00
C VAL A 442 8.48 5.93 -10.67
N ASN A 443 9.04 5.53 -11.81
CA ASN A 443 8.38 4.70 -12.82
C ASN A 443 8.47 3.20 -12.50
N SER A 444 7.76 2.75 -11.47
CA SER A 444 7.61 1.34 -11.15
C SER A 444 6.82 0.57 -12.22
N ASP A 445 7.01 -0.75 -12.22
CA ASP A 445 6.27 -1.68 -13.07
C ASP A 445 5.05 -2.24 -12.32
N GLU A 446 3.91 -1.54 -12.45
CA GLU A 446 2.65 -1.99 -11.87
C GLU A 446 2.20 -3.36 -12.40
N ARG A 447 2.51 -3.66 -13.66
CA ARG A 447 2.10 -4.91 -14.31
C ARG A 447 2.68 -6.11 -13.57
N GLN A 448 3.82 -5.95 -12.91
CA GLN A 448 4.42 -6.95 -12.02
C GLN A 448 4.15 -6.70 -10.53
N TRP A 449 4.23 -5.44 -10.08
CA TRP A 449 4.29 -5.08 -8.67
C TRP A 449 3.33 -3.95 -8.30
N GLY A 450 2.02 -4.17 -8.46
CA GLY A 450 1.03 -3.10 -8.29
C GLY A 450 1.01 -2.41 -6.92
N TRP A 451 1.59 -3.00 -5.88
CA TRP A 451 1.74 -2.32 -4.59
C TRP A 451 2.74 -1.16 -4.62
N MET A 452 3.73 -1.15 -5.52
CA MET A 452 4.68 -0.06 -5.61
C MET A 452 4.00 1.23 -6.06
N ASP A 453 3.02 1.10 -6.94
CA ASP A 453 2.24 2.22 -7.46
C ASP A 453 1.20 2.57 -6.40
N GLU A 454 0.36 1.60 -6.05
CA GLU A 454 -0.84 1.83 -5.24
C GLU A 454 -0.58 1.96 -3.74
N GLY A 455 0.39 1.22 -3.22
CA GLY A 455 0.72 1.16 -1.80
C GLY A 455 1.58 2.32 -1.34
N LEU A 456 2.59 2.71 -2.14
CA LEU A 456 3.38 3.92 -1.88
C LEU A 456 2.50 5.17 -1.98
N ASP A 457 1.63 5.22 -3.00
CA ASP A 457 0.71 6.34 -3.15
C ASP A 457 -0.35 6.37 -2.04
N THR A 458 -0.97 5.23 -1.68
CA THR A 458 -1.94 5.20 -0.56
C THR A 458 -1.31 5.60 0.79
N PHE A 459 -0.02 5.31 1.01
CA PHE A 459 0.70 5.82 2.19
C PHE A 459 0.82 7.34 2.17
N MET A 460 1.23 7.92 1.04
CA MET A 460 1.33 9.37 0.86
C MET A 460 -0.03 10.07 0.90
N GLN A 461 -1.06 9.43 0.35
CA GLN A 461 -2.46 9.85 0.44
C GLN A 461 -2.87 9.97 1.91
N TYR A 462 -2.57 8.96 2.75
CA TYR A 462 -2.90 9.00 4.17
C TYR A 462 -2.29 10.24 4.86
N LEU A 463 -1.00 10.51 4.66
CA LEU A 463 -0.35 11.69 5.23
C LEU A 463 -0.99 13.00 4.72
N THR A 464 -1.27 13.05 3.43
CA THR A 464 -1.87 14.23 2.78
C THR A 464 -3.30 14.48 3.25
N GLU A 465 -4.09 13.44 3.48
CA GLU A 465 -5.42 13.53 4.05
C GLU A 465 -5.39 14.11 5.47
N GLN A 466 -4.45 13.66 6.31
CA GLN A 466 -4.29 14.20 7.66
C GLN A 466 -3.90 15.69 7.61
N GLU A 467 -2.89 16.06 6.81
CA GLU A 467 -2.49 17.47 6.64
C GLU A 467 -3.61 18.33 6.00
N PHE A 468 -4.42 17.77 5.09
CA PHE A 468 -5.61 18.44 4.55
C PHE A 468 -6.63 18.76 5.65
N GLY A 469 -6.88 17.79 6.55
CA GLY A 469 -7.78 17.98 7.69
C GLY A 469 -7.30 19.08 8.64
N GLU A 470 -6.00 19.15 8.90
CA GLU A 470 -5.37 20.20 9.72
C GLU A 470 -5.46 21.58 9.07
N LYS A 471 -5.22 21.68 7.75
CA LYS A 471 -5.27 22.94 6.99
C LYS A 471 -6.69 23.44 6.76
N TYR A 472 -7.66 22.54 6.62
CA TYR A 472 -9.06 22.85 6.34
C TYR A 472 -10.01 22.20 7.38
N PRO A 473 -9.95 22.60 8.67
CA PRO A 473 -10.73 21.97 9.74
C PRO A 473 -12.24 22.06 9.51
N SER A 474 -12.73 23.12 8.85
CA SER A 474 -14.15 23.24 8.49
C SER A 474 -14.59 22.22 7.44
N ALA A 475 -13.68 21.71 6.60
CA ALA A 475 -13.98 20.70 5.59
C ALA A 475 -14.25 19.32 6.22
N ILE A 476 -13.64 19.05 7.38
CA ILE A 476 -13.73 17.76 8.08
C ILE A 476 -14.62 17.78 9.33
N ALA A 477 -15.08 18.94 9.76
CA ALA A 477 -15.97 19.07 10.92
C ALA A 477 -17.19 18.12 10.79
N PRO A 478 -17.60 17.46 11.90
CA PRO A 478 -17.10 17.60 13.26
C PRO A 478 -15.88 16.73 13.60
N ASN A 479 -15.26 16.06 12.62
CA ASN A 479 -14.10 15.21 12.88
C ASN A 479 -12.86 16.07 13.23
N GLU A 480 -12.07 15.60 14.18
CA GLU A 480 -10.78 16.22 14.53
C GLU A 480 -9.65 15.80 13.58
N LYS A 481 -9.76 14.59 13.01
CA LYS A 481 -8.83 14.04 12.02
C LYS A 481 -9.59 13.67 10.75
N TYR A 482 -8.90 13.71 9.62
CA TYR A 482 -9.49 13.27 8.36
C TYR A 482 -9.87 11.78 8.47
N PRO A 483 -11.11 11.39 8.09
CA PRO A 483 -11.60 10.02 8.25
C PRO A 483 -11.07 9.09 7.14
N SER A 484 -9.75 8.91 7.09
CA SER A 484 -9.05 8.07 6.11
C SER A 484 -9.58 6.63 6.11
N ARG A 485 -9.75 6.08 4.91
CA ARG A 485 -10.28 4.70 4.72
C ARG A 485 -9.19 3.63 4.82
N ARG A 486 -7.93 4.00 4.63
CA ARG A 486 -6.75 3.15 4.64
C ARG A 486 -5.63 3.84 5.43
N GLY A 487 -4.52 3.13 5.66
CA GLY A 487 -3.34 3.65 6.34
C GLY A 487 -3.29 3.27 7.82
N ALA A 488 -4.31 3.58 8.62
CA ALA A 488 -4.28 3.27 10.05
C ALA A 488 -4.27 1.74 10.31
N PRO A 489 -3.50 1.24 11.30
CA PRO A 489 -3.36 -0.20 11.59
C PRO A 489 -4.70 -0.94 11.78
N SER A 490 -5.63 -0.33 12.52
CA SER A 490 -6.96 -0.91 12.75
C SER A 490 -7.79 -1.16 11.48
N LYS A 491 -7.48 -0.49 10.35
CA LYS A 491 -8.24 -0.63 9.11
C LYS A 491 -7.88 -1.90 8.32
N ILE A 492 -6.70 -2.47 8.54
CA ILE A 492 -6.28 -3.70 7.81
C ILE A 492 -6.65 -4.99 8.56
N VAL A 493 -6.92 -4.92 9.86
CA VAL A 493 -7.24 -6.08 10.71
C VAL A 493 -8.32 -7.00 10.12
N PRO A 494 -9.47 -6.51 9.61
CA PRO A 494 -10.49 -7.40 9.05
C PRO A 494 -10.00 -8.21 7.85
N TYR A 495 -9.08 -7.67 7.05
CA TYR A 495 -8.47 -8.38 5.93
C TYR A 495 -7.47 -9.41 6.42
N MET A 496 -6.57 -9.05 7.34
CA MET A 496 -5.54 -9.96 7.86
C MET A 496 -6.11 -11.12 8.66
N LYS A 497 -7.25 -10.91 9.33
CA LYS A 497 -8.03 -11.95 10.03
C LYS A 497 -8.82 -12.86 9.08
N GLY A 498 -8.90 -12.52 7.79
CA GLY A 498 -9.66 -13.25 6.78
C GLY A 498 -9.12 -14.66 6.51
N ASN A 499 -9.83 -15.40 5.64
CA ASN A 499 -9.38 -16.72 5.22
C ASN A 499 -8.04 -16.61 4.46
N GLN A 500 -6.99 -17.19 5.03
CA GLN A 500 -5.62 -17.20 4.50
C GLN A 500 -5.53 -17.85 3.12
N GLU A 501 -6.39 -18.81 2.79
CA GLU A 501 -6.46 -19.42 1.45
C GLU A 501 -6.90 -18.43 0.35
N ARG A 502 -7.44 -17.26 0.73
CA ARG A 502 -7.93 -16.20 -0.17
C ARG A 502 -7.18 -14.89 0.03
N ILE A 503 -5.96 -14.96 0.55
CA ILE A 503 -5.06 -13.82 0.74
C ILE A 503 -3.77 -14.15 -0.01
N ALA A 504 -3.24 -13.17 -0.72
CA ALA A 504 -1.95 -13.25 -1.37
C ALA A 504 -0.95 -12.34 -0.63
N PRO A 505 0.35 -12.67 -0.59
CA PRO A 505 1.39 -11.75 -0.14
C PRO A 505 1.39 -10.44 -0.96
N ILE A 506 1.87 -9.33 -0.41
CA ILE A 506 1.96 -8.04 -1.14
C ILE A 506 2.84 -8.21 -2.39
N MET A 507 3.89 -9.02 -2.30
CA MET A 507 4.77 -9.40 -3.41
C MET A 507 4.12 -10.41 -4.36
N SER A 508 2.92 -10.10 -4.85
CA SER A 508 2.19 -10.89 -5.84
C SER A 508 1.83 -10.03 -7.04
N ASN A 509 1.89 -10.62 -8.23
CA ASN A 509 1.36 -9.97 -9.44
C ASN A 509 -0.13 -9.62 -9.24
N PRO A 510 -0.62 -8.42 -9.65
CA PRO A 510 -2.02 -8.00 -9.48
C PRO A 510 -3.06 -8.98 -10.04
N GLU A 511 -2.71 -9.77 -11.06
CA GLU A 511 -3.59 -10.78 -11.63
C GLU A 511 -3.85 -11.96 -10.67
N ASN A 512 -2.97 -12.19 -9.71
CA ASN A 512 -3.05 -13.29 -8.74
C ASN A 512 -3.63 -12.84 -7.38
N ALA A 513 -3.95 -11.55 -7.21
CA ALA A 513 -4.50 -11.02 -5.97
C ALA A 513 -6.02 -11.26 -5.89
N PHE A 514 -6.48 -11.97 -4.86
CA PHE A 514 -7.93 -12.18 -4.62
C PHE A 514 -8.68 -10.90 -4.23
N SER A 515 -8.01 -9.99 -3.52
CA SER A 515 -8.54 -8.69 -3.11
C SER A 515 -7.49 -7.62 -3.39
N LEU A 516 -7.45 -7.14 -4.63
CA LEU A 516 -6.48 -6.14 -5.07
C LEU A 516 -6.50 -4.89 -4.18
N GLY A 517 -7.69 -4.40 -3.84
CA GLY A 517 -7.86 -3.22 -2.99
C GLY A 517 -7.26 -3.33 -1.58
N ALA A 518 -7.08 -4.54 -1.04
CA ALA A 518 -6.40 -4.75 0.23
C ALA A 518 -4.92 -5.09 0.03
N ASN A 519 -4.59 -5.90 -0.98
CA ASN A 519 -3.23 -6.38 -1.25
C ASN A 519 -2.30 -5.29 -1.83
N ALA A 520 -2.77 -4.52 -2.81
CA ALA A 520 -1.97 -3.48 -3.49
C ALA A 520 -2.02 -2.12 -2.77
N TYR A 521 -3.10 -1.81 -2.03
CA TYR A 521 -3.30 -0.49 -1.41
C TYR A 521 -3.23 -0.55 0.12
N GLY A 522 -4.18 -1.27 0.74
CA GLY A 522 -4.43 -1.19 2.17
C GLY A 522 -3.29 -1.74 3.03
N LYS A 523 -2.90 -3.00 2.78
CA LYS A 523 -1.85 -3.68 3.53
C LYS A 523 -0.48 -2.99 3.40
N PRO A 524 0.01 -2.63 2.19
CA PRO A 524 1.28 -1.92 2.06
C PRO A 524 1.24 -0.53 2.70
N ALA A 525 0.19 0.27 2.52
CA ALA A 525 0.09 1.58 3.18
C ALA A 525 0.08 1.48 4.70
N THR A 526 -0.63 0.50 5.26
CA THR A 526 -0.59 0.22 6.70
C THR A 526 0.78 -0.26 7.15
N ALA A 527 1.44 -1.14 6.40
CA ALA A 527 2.79 -1.56 6.71
C ALA A 527 3.76 -0.37 6.69
N LEU A 528 3.65 0.58 5.76
CA LEU A 528 4.51 1.75 5.73
C LEU A 528 4.22 2.72 6.89
N ASN A 529 2.95 2.90 7.25
CA ASN A 529 2.60 3.69 8.43
C ASN A 529 3.11 3.07 9.73
N ILE A 530 2.95 1.76 9.94
CA ILE A 530 3.49 1.06 11.11
C ILE A 530 5.02 1.19 11.14
N LEU A 531 5.67 1.04 9.98
CA LEU A 531 7.12 1.18 9.86
C LEU A 531 7.57 2.60 10.27
N ARG A 532 6.86 3.63 9.80
CA ARG A 532 7.12 5.04 10.13
C ARG A 532 6.83 5.38 11.59
N GLU A 533 5.64 5.07 12.09
CA GLU A 533 5.18 5.54 13.40
C GLU A 533 5.72 4.70 14.57
N THR A 534 5.89 3.39 14.36
CA THR A 534 6.12 2.43 15.45
C THR A 534 7.50 1.80 15.43
N VAL A 535 8.08 1.54 14.26
CA VAL A 535 9.34 0.79 14.13
C VAL A 535 10.56 1.70 13.97
N MET A 536 10.53 2.66 13.04
CA MET A 536 11.67 3.51 12.70
C MET A 536 11.58 4.90 13.33
N GLY A 537 10.36 5.42 13.51
CA GLY A 537 10.12 6.83 13.78
C GLY A 537 10.14 7.70 12.52
N PRO A 538 9.41 8.83 12.52
CA PRO A 538 9.28 9.73 11.35
C PRO A 538 10.61 10.21 10.76
N GLU A 539 11.60 10.56 11.59
CA GLU A 539 12.86 11.14 11.11
C GLU A 539 13.63 10.19 10.18
N LEU A 540 13.84 8.95 10.63
CA LEU A 540 14.56 7.93 9.85
C LEU A 540 13.74 7.50 8.63
N PHE A 541 12.44 7.27 8.81
CA PHE A 541 11.57 6.84 7.72
C PHE A 541 11.48 7.91 6.63
N ASP A 542 11.16 9.15 6.99
CA ASP A 542 10.94 10.23 6.03
C ASP A 542 12.23 10.53 5.24
N HIS A 543 13.39 10.47 5.91
CA HIS A 543 14.67 10.60 5.23
C HIS A 543 14.91 9.48 4.22
N ALA A 544 14.65 8.23 4.60
CA ALA A 544 14.88 7.07 3.74
C ALA A 544 13.90 7.00 2.57
N PHE A 545 12.61 7.25 2.81
CA PHE A 545 11.57 7.31 1.78
C PHE A 545 11.85 8.43 0.77
N LYS A 546 12.23 9.61 1.26
CA LYS A 546 12.64 10.74 0.42
C LYS A 546 13.87 10.40 -0.43
N THR A 547 14.85 9.72 0.16
CA THR A 547 16.06 9.26 -0.53
C THR A 547 15.72 8.27 -1.65
N TYR A 548 14.80 7.34 -1.42
CA TYR A 548 14.29 6.43 -2.45
C TYR A 548 13.65 7.20 -3.60
N ALA A 549 12.70 8.09 -3.30
CA ALA A 549 12.02 8.87 -4.31
C ALA A 549 12.99 9.71 -5.16
N GLN A 550 14.01 10.31 -4.54
CA GLN A 550 15.03 11.09 -5.24
C GLN A 550 15.98 10.24 -6.11
N ARG A 551 16.41 9.06 -5.62
CA ARG A 551 17.25 8.13 -6.40
C ARG A 551 16.55 7.71 -7.68
N TRP A 552 15.26 7.41 -7.58
CA TRP A 552 14.45 6.81 -8.64
C TRP A 552 13.56 7.79 -9.40
N MET A 553 13.65 9.09 -9.11
CA MET A 553 13.01 10.13 -9.92
C MET A 553 13.45 9.99 -11.39
N PHE A 554 12.46 9.87 -12.28
CA PHE A 554 12.58 9.62 -13.72
C PHE A 554 13.30 8.33 -14.11
N LYS A 555 13.18 7.27 -13.29
CA LYS A 555 13.79 5.94 -13.50
C LYS A 555 12.84 4.82 -13.09
N HIS A 556 13.24 3.56 -13.34
CA HIS A 556 12.43 2.35 -13.10
C HIS A 556 12.91 1.51 -11.90
N PRO A 557 12.41 1.77 -10.67
CA PRO A 557 12.74 0.95 -9.50
C PRO A 557 12.02 -0.40 -9.50
N THR A 558 12.64 -1.38 -8.82
CA THR A 558 12.02 -2.64 -8.39
C THR A 558 11.72 -2.61 -6.88
N PRO A 559 10.94 -3.56 -6.34
CA PRO A 559 10.75 -3.70 -4.90
C PRO A 559 12.08 -3.76 -4.12
N ASP A 560 13.08 -4.44 -4.69
CA ASP A 560 14.37 -4.63 -4.06
C ASP A 560 15.12 -3.30 -3.86
N ASP A 561 14.97 -2.37 -4.80
CA ASP A 561 15.59 -1.04 -4.73
C ASP A 561 14.95 -0.18 -3.63
N PHE A 562 13.65 -0.33 -3.41
CA PHE A 562 12.94 0.29 -2.30
C PHE A 562 13.41 -0.28 -0.96
N PHE A 563 13.35 -1.59 -0.77
CA PHE A 563 13.76 -2.23 0.50
C PHE A 563 15.19 -1.88 0.88
N ARG A 564 16.13 -1.96 -0.07
CA ARG A 564 17.54 -1.59 0.17
C ARG A 564 17.72 -0.13 0.48
N THR A 565 17.02 0.78 -0.20
CA THR A 565 17.13 2.20 0.11
C THR A 565 16.61 2.51 1.50
N MET A 566 15.50 1.86 1.90
CA MET A 566 14.95 2.04 3.25
C MET A 566 15.95 1.62 4.34
N GLU A 567 16.66 0.51 4.17
CA GLU A 567 17.68 0.05 5.12
C GLU A 567 18.97 0.87 5.06
N ASP A 568 19.50 1.14 3.86
CA ASP A 568 20.74 1.88 3.61
C ASP A 568 20.68 3.31 4.17
N ALA A 569 19.59 4.03 3.92
CA ALA A 569 19.46 5.41 4.34
C ALA A 569 19.07 5.58 5.82
N SER A 570 18.62 4.51 6.49
CA SER A 570 18.17 4.57 7.89
C SER A 570 19.09 3.85 8.87
N ALA A 571 19.96 2.95 8.40
CA ALA A 571 20.75 2.02 9.21
C ALA A 571 19.89 1.10 10.11
N VAL A 572 18.65 0.80 9.69
CA VAL A 572 17.75 -0.14 10.38
C VAL A 572 17.68 -1.45 9.59
N ASP A 573 17.86 -2.59 10.27
CA ASP A 573 17.63 -3.93 9.72
C ASP A 573 16.12 -4.22 9.67
N LEU A 574 15.58 -4.33 8.45
CA LEU A 574 14.16 -4.47 8.14
C LEU A 574 13.84 -5.80 7.45
N ASP A 575 14.81 -6.71 7.33
CA ASP A 575 14.62 -8.02 6.68
C ASP A 575 13.45 -8.82 7.29
N TRP A 576 13.33 -8.79 8.62
CA TRP A 576 12.21 -9.41 9.34
C TRP A 576 10.86 -8.75 9.02
N TYR A 577 10.87 -7.43 8.80
CA TYR A 577 9.68 -6.63 8.54
C TYR A 577 9.15 -6.89 7.13
N TRP A 578 10.02 -6.78 6.13
CA TRP A 578 9.69 -7.08 4.73
C TRP A 578 9.22 -8.53 4.59
N ARG A 579 9.91 -9.48 5.23
CA ARG A 579 9.52 -10.89 5.21
C ARG A 579 8.11 -11.11 5.74
N GLY A 580 7.79 -10.53 6.90
CA GLY A 580 6.47 -10.66 7.52
C GLY A 580 5.37 -9.98 6.70
N TRP A 581 5.53 -8.69 6.41
CA TRP A 581 4.48 -7.88 5.80
C TRP A 581 4.32 -8.10 4.28
N PHE A 582 5.43 -8.26 3.54
CA PHE A 582 5.44 -8.23 2.08
C PHE A 582 5.49 -9.61 1.44
N TYR A 583 6.33 -10.51 1.96
CA TYR A 583 6.52 -11.85 1.40
C TYR A 583 5.59 -12.93 1.99
N SER A 584 4.77 -12.59 2.99
CA SER A 584 3.88 -13.55 3.64
C SER A 584 2.42 -13.08 3.76
N THR A 585 1.53 -14.03 3.99
CA THR A 585 0.13 -13.77 4.37
C THR A 585 -0.09 -13.77 5.88
N GLU A 586 0.98 -13.98 6.68
CA GLU A 586 0.90 -14.02 8.14
C GLU A 586 0.34 -12.70 8.71
N TYR A 587 -0.03 -12.75 9.99
CA TYR A 587 -0.63 -11.64 10.71
C TYR A 587 0.07 -11.38 12.04
N VAL A 588 -0.20 -10.21 12.62
CA VAL A 588 0.23 -9.81 13.96
C VAL A 588 -0.81 -10.26 14.97
N ASP A 589 -0.35 -10.94 16.03
CA ASP A 589 -1.13 -11.32 17.21
C ASP A 589 -0.10 -11.52 18.35
N ILE A 590 -0.16 -10.67 19.37
CA ILE A 590 0.72 -10.64 20.54
C ILE A 590 -0.12 -10.51 21.82
N GLY A 591 -0.01 -11.52 22.69
CA GLY A 591 -0.78 -11.59 23.93
C GLY A 591 0.07 -11.58 25.20
N VAL A 592 -0.60 -11.32 26.33
CA VAL A 592 -0.06 -11.61 27.67
C VAL A 592 -0.47 -13.04 28.05
N LYS A 593 0.50 -13.95 28.01
CA LYS A 593 0.29 -15.36 28.33
C LYS A 593 0.15 -15.58 29.83
N GLU A 594 1.08 -15.00 30.60
CA GLU A 594 1.21 -15.27 32.04
C GLU A 594 1.91 -14.10 32.76
N VAL A 595 1.54 -13.88 34.02
CA VAL A 595 2.19 -12.93 34.93
C VAL A 595 2.39 -13.64 36.26
N LYS A 596 3.65 -13.75 36.68
CA LYS A 596 4.05 -14.36 37.95
C LYS A 596 4.65 -13.32 38.87
N SER A 597 4.26 -13.37 40.15
CA SER A 597 4.88 -12.58 41.21
C SER A 597 5.94 -13.42 41.91
N TYR A 598 7.14 -12.87 42.09
CA TYR A 598 8.25 -13.54 42.75
C TYR A 598 8.63 -12.84 44.05
N TYR A 599 8.99 -13.63 45.05
CA TYR A 599 9.57 -13.18 46.31
C TYR A 599 10.97 -13.73 46.45
N VAL A 600 11.85 -12.94 47.06
CA VAL A 600 13.25 -13.29 47.25
C VAL A 600 13.43 -14.02 48.57
N THR A 601 14.26 -15.07 48.60
CA THR A 601 14.52 -15.90 49.77
C THR A 601 15.97 -16.39 49.79
N ASP A 602 16.50 -16.65 50.98
CA ASP A 602 17.81 -17.29 51.19
C ASP A 602 17.71 -18.84 51.19
N LYS A 603 16.49 -19.37 51.18
CA LYS A 603 16.23 -20.81 51.14
C LYS A 603 16.28 -21.33 49.71
N ALA A 604 17.09 -22.36 49.47
CA ALA A 604 17.18 -23.02 48.17
C ALA A 604 15.84 -23.67 47.76
N THR A 605 15.21 -23.10 46.73
CA THR A 605 13.97 -23.60 46.11
C THR A 605 14.24 -24.83 45.25
N LYS A 606 13.17 -25.54 44.85
CA LYS A 606 13.28 -26.67 43.92
C LYS A 606 13.91 -26.25 42.60
N GLU A 607 13.41 -25.19 41.95
CA GLU A 607 13.99 -24.72 40.68
C GLU A 607 15.44 -24.25 40.87
N GLY A 608 15.75 -23.62 42.00
CA GLY A 608 17.12 -23.21 42.34
C GLY A 608 18.07 -24.40 42.42
N LYS A 609 17.69 -25.47 43.13
CA LYS A 609 18.47 -26.70 43.23
C LYS A 609 18.67 -27.37 41.87
N GLU A 610 17.61 -27.44 41.07
CA GLU A 610 17.67 -28.02 39.72
C GLU A 610 18.60 -27.21 38.79
N LEU A 611 18.57 -25.89 38.88
CA LEU A 611 19.48 -25.02 38.13
C LEU A 611 20.94 -25.22 38.55
N LEU A 612 21.21 -25.24 39.86
CA LEU A 612 22.55 -25.47 40.41
C LEU A 612 23.11 -26.84 40.02
N ALA A 613 22.27 -27.87 39.99
CA ALA A 613 22.66 -29.21 39.57
C ALA A 613 23.15 -29.25 38.11
N ARG A 614 22.62 -28.40 37.20
CA ARG A 614 23.10 -28.29 35.80
C ARG A 614 24.55 -27.80 35.72
N TYR A 615 25.01 -27.08 36.74
CA TYR A 615 26.39 -26.61 36.87
C TYR A 615 27.24 -27.53 37.77
N GLY A 616 26.72 -28.69 38.18
CA GLY A 616 27.42 -29.65 39.03
C GLY A 616 27.41 -29.30 40.52
N ILE A 617 26.61 -28.32 40.95
CA ILE A 617 26.49 -27.92 42.35
C ILE A 617 25.31 -28.69 42.97
N THR A 618 25.61 -29.73 43.73
CA THR A 618 24.60 -30.60 44.38
C THR A 618 24.25 -30.17 45.80
N ASP A 619 25.09 -29.35 46.42
CA ASP A 619 24.85 -28.78 47.74
C ASP A 619 24.76 -27.24 47.63
N PRO A 620 23.55 -26.67 47.66
CA PRO A 620 23.34 -25.22 47.55
C PRO A 620 23.99 -24.39 48.66
N SER A 621 24.37 -24.99 49.80
CA SER A 621 25.05 -24.27 50.89
C SER A 621 26.51 -23.93 50.58
N THR A 622 27.06 -24.48 49.49
CA THR A 622 28.45 -24.25 49.07
C THR A 622 28.65 -22.94 48.30
N ILE A 623 27.58 -22.19 48.04
CA ILE A 623 27.61 -20.92 47.34
C ILE A 623 26.76 -19.87 48.06
N ASP A 624 27.20 -18.62 48.00
CA ASP A 624 26.40 -17.47 48.44
C ASP A 624 25.43 -17.11 47.31
N ALA A 625 24.19 -17.56 47.43
CA ALA A 625 23.15 -17.36 46.42
C ALA A 625 21.86 -16.84 47.02
N VAL A 626 21.12 -16.12 46.19
CA VAL A 626 19.76 -15.66 46.46
C VAL A 626 18.82 -16.42 45.54
N TYR A 627 17.69 -16.85 46.09
CA TYR A 627 16.67 -17.60 45.36
C TYR A 627 15.41 -16.77 45.23
N VAL A 628 14.57 -17.14 44.26
CA VAL A 628 13.24 -16.57 44.07
C VAL A 628 12.19 -17.67 44.17
N VAL A 629 11.05 -17.34 44.77
CA VAL A 629 9.89 -18.23 44.91
C VAL A 629 8.68 -17.58 44.25
N ASP A 630 7.99 -18.34 43.40
CA ASP A 630 6.75 -17.94 42.73
C ASP A 630 5.62 -17.90 43.77
N GLU A 631 4.83 -16.83 43.81
CA GLU A 631 3.70 -16.63 44.72
C GLU A 631 2.68 -17.78 44.65
N ASP A 632 2.50 -18.36 43.47
CA ASP A 632 1.54 -19.45 43.24
C ASP A 632 2.15 -20.85 43.49
N SER A 633 3.42 -20.94 43.89
CA SER A 633 4.08 -22.22 44.17
C SER A 633 3.77 -22.78 45.56
N GLU A 634 3.89 -24.11 45.71
CA GLU A 634 3.74 -24.77 47.01
C GLU A 634 4.86 -24.40 48.01
N GLU A 635 6.00 -23.89 47.53
CA GLU A 635 7.14 -23.45 48.36
C GLU A 635 6.98 -22.02 48.89
N PHE A 636 5.92 -21.30 48.48
CA PHE A 636 5.65 -19.93 48.91
C PHE A 636 5.16 -19.85 50.36
N ASP A 637 5.79 -18.99 51.16
CA ASP A 637 5.34 -18.67 52.52
C ASP A 637 4.53 -17.36 52.50
N PRO A 638 3.22 -17.38 52.83
CA PRO A 638 2.39 -16.18 52.86
C PRO A 638 2.91 -15.04 53.75
N ALA A 639 3.75 -15.35 54.76
CA ALA A 639 4.37 -14.33 55.60
C ALA A 639 5.35 -13.42 54.83
N MET A 640 5.81 -13.83 53.64
CA MET A 640 6.71 -13.03 52.79
C MET A 640 6.06 -11.77 52.25
N LYS A 641 4.73 -11.73 52.05
CA LYS A 641 3.99 -10.57 51.50
C LYS A 641 4.10 -9.31 52.36
N GLY A 642 4.23 -9.49 53.68
CA GLY A 642 4.32 -8.40 54.65
C GLY A 642 5.75 -7.93 54.96
N LYS A 643 6.76 -8.53 54.31
CA LYS A 643 8.17 -8.29 54.57
C LYS A 643 8.85 -7.70 53.35
N SER A 644 9.84 -6.85 53.56
CA SER A 644 10.72 -6.40 52.48
C SER A 644 11.59 -7.55 51.95
N MET A 645 12.09 -7.40 50.72
CA MET A 645 13.05 -8.33 50.11
C MET A 645 14.24 -8.64 51.02
N LEU A 646 14.79 -7.63 51.68
CA LEU A 646 15.94 -7.77 52.58
C LEU A 646 15.59 -8.48 53.90
N GLU A 647 14.33 -8.47 54.30
CA GLU A 647 13.84 -9.25 55.46
C GLU A 647 13.54 -10.70 55.08
N ASN A 648 13.17 -10.96 53.82
CA ASN A 648 12.94 -12.31 53.30
C ASN A 648 14.24 -13.04 52.92
N ALA A 649 15.31 -12.30 52.59
CA ALA A 649 16.66 -12.84 52.37
C ALA A 649 17.71 -12.14 53.25
N PRO A 650 17.88 -12.57 54.52
CA PRO A 650 18.92 -12.07 55.41
C PRO A 650 20.33 -12.12 54.82
N THR A 651 20.67 -13.18 54.07
CA THR A 651 21.98 -13.31 53.42
C THR A 651 22.24 -12.22 52.38
N LEU A 652 21.22 -11.80 51.63
CA LEU A 652 21.32 -10.67 50.71
C LEU A 652 21.56 -9.36 51.46
N LYS A 653 20.86 -9.17 52.59
CA LYS A 653 21.05 -7.99 53.44
C LYS A 653 22.46 -7.94 54.03
N GLU A 654 22.97 -9.06 54.55
CA GLU A 654 24.35 -9.18 55.06
C GLU A 654 25.37 -8.90 53.96
N TYR A 655 25.20 -9.50 52.78
CA TYR A 655 26.05 -9.23 51.62
C TYR A 655 26.06 -7.74 51.26
N MET A 656 24.90 -7.09 51.24
CA MET A 656 24.83 -5.64 51.00
C MET A 656 25.53 -4.85 52.11
N MET A 657 25.40 -5.30 53.36
CA MET A 657 26.00 -4.63 54.52
C MET A 657 27.53 -4.70 54.53
N ASP A 658 28.08 -5.83 54.09
CA ASP A 658 29.52 -6.11 54.12
C ASP A 658 30.27 -5.58 52.88
N ASN A 659 29.59 -5.49 51.72
CA ASN A 659 30.24 -5.16 50.45
C ASN A 659 30.03 -3.72 49.96
N PHE A 660 29.09 -2.97 50.55
CA PHE A 660 28.80 -1.60 50.12
C PHE A 660 28.79 -0.62 51.30
N THR A 661 29.26 0.61 51.09
CA THR A 661 29.27 1.68 52.08
C THR A 661 27.84 2.19 52.37
N PRO A 662 27.61 2.91 53.48
CA PRO A 662 26.30 3.51 53.77
C PRO A 662 25.80 4.45 52.66
N GLU A 663 26.70 5.19 52.01
CA GLU A 663 26.36 6.10 50.91
C GLU A 663 25.97 5.33 49.63
N GLU A 664 26.70 4.26 49.29
CA GLU A 664 26.35 3.40 48.15
C GLU A 664 25.01 2.71 48.36
N ARG A 665 24.74 2.18 49.56
CA ARG A 665 23.46 1.55 49.89
C ARG A 665 22.29 2.54 49.86
N ALA A 666 22.50 3.80 50.22
CA ALA A 666 21.46 4.83 50.15
C ALA A 666 20.99 5.11 48.72
N ASN A 667 21.84 4.80 47.72
CA ASN A 667 21.52 4.90 46.29
C ASN A 667 21.05 3.56 45.69
N MET A 668 20.89 2.50 46.49
CA MET A 668 20.35 1.21 46.06
C MET A 668 18.88 1.11 46.45
N GLU A 669 18.00 1.06 45.46
CA GLU A 669 16.57 0.86 45.69
C GLU A 669 16.26 -0.64 45.73
N ALA A 670 15.64 -1.09 46.83
CA ALA A 670 15.18 -2.46 46.98
C ALA A 670 13.71 -2.55 46.52
N PRO A 671 13.43 -3.16 45.36
CA PRO A 671 12.09 -3.18 44.80
C PRO A 671 11.14 -3.98 45.69
N LYS A 672 9.89 -3.50 45.83
CA LYS A 672 8.86 -4.19 46.61
C LYS A 672 8.22 -5.37 45.89
N HIS A 673 8.17 -5.32 44.57
CA HIS A 673 7.52 -6.32 43.73
C HIS A 673 8.48 -6.79 42.63
N LEU A 674 8.57 -8.10 42.43
CA LEU A 674 9.24 -8.71 41.29
C LEU A 674 8.22 -9.47 40.47
N TYR A 675 8.17 -9.20 39.18
CA TYR A 675 7.28 -9.86 38.24
C TYR A 675 8.06 -10.56 37.14
N GLN A 676 7.56 -11.70 36.67
CA GLN A 676 7.90 -12.26 35.37
C GLN A 676 6.66 -12.25 34.50
N ILE A 677 6.75 -11.57 33.37
CA ILE A 677 5.66 -11.42 32.42
C ILE A 677 6.03 -12.22 31.18
N VAL A 678 5.18 -13.17 30.81
CA VAL A 678 5.36 -13.98 29.60
C VAL A 678 4.45 -13.42 28.52
N PHE A 679 5.06 -12.93 27.45
CA PHE A 679 4.37 -12.55 26.23
C PHE A 679 4.40 -13.73 25.25
N GLU A 680 3.32 -13.94 24.51
CA GLU A 680 3.23 -14.91 23.43
C GLU A 680 2.92 -14.22 22.11
N LYS A 681 3.35 -14.82 21.00
CA LYS A 681 3.09 -14.35 19.65
C LYS A 681 2.42 -15.46 18.84
N PRO A 682 1.09 -15.68 18.98
CA PRO A 682 0.37 -16.64 18.16
C PRO A 682 0.42 -16.29 16.66
N GLY A 683 0.58 -15.01 16.35
CA GLY A 683 0.79 -14.51 14.99
C GLY A 683 2.17 -14.84 14.41
N GLY A 684 2.27 -14.79 13.09
CA GLY A 684 3.52 -15.08 12.39
C GLY A 684 4.46 -13.88 12.26
N ILE A 685 3.91 -12.66 12.23
CA ILE A 685 4.67 -11.42 12.02
C ILE A 685 5.26 -10.92 13.36
N PRO A 686 6.59 -10.90 13.53
CA PRO A 686 7.21 -10.26 14.70
C PRO A 686 6.92 -8.76 14.71
N MET A 687 6.64 -8.19 15.88
CA MET A 687 6.47 -6.74 16.08
C MET A 687 7.07 -6.33 17.44
N PRO A 688 7.41 -5.04 17.64
CA PRO A 688 7.72 -4.52 18.98
C PRO A 688 6.59 -4.82 19.97
N ILE A 689 6.93 -5.16 21.21
CA ILE A 689 5.95 -5.35 22.27
C ILE A 689 5.75 -3.99 22.94
N ILE A 690 4.66 -3.31 22.59
CA ILE A 690 4.22 -2.07 23.22
C ILE A 690 3.31 -2.45 24.38
N VAL A 691 3.66 -2.07 25.60
CA VAL A 691 2.92 -2.46 26.80
C VAL A 691 2.66 -1.27 27.71
N GLU A 692 1.43 -1.13 28.19
CA GLU A 692 1.06 -0.24 29.29
C GLU A 692 0.91 -1.05 30.58
N TYR A 693 1.68 -0.67 31.59
CA TYR A 693 1.56 -1.12 32.97
C TYR A 693 0.72 -0.12 33.76
N GLU A 694 -0.35 -0.58 34.39
CA GLU A 694 -1.15 0.21 35.32
C GLU A 694 -0.90 -0.29 36.74
N TYR A 695 -0.59 0.65 37.63
CA TYR A 695 -0.21 0.37 39.01
C TYR A 695 -1.37 0.64 39.98
N ALA A 696 -1.34 0.02 41.16
CA ALA A 696 -2.39 0.15 42.18
C ALA A 696 -2.61 1.59 42.68
N ASP A 697 -1.62 2.47 42.54
CA ASP A 697 -1.72 3.90 42.85
C ASP A 697 -2.38 4.74 41.75
N GLY A 698 -2.81 4.11 40.65
CA GLY A 698 -3.43 4.74 39.49
C GLY A 698 -2.45 5.31 38.47
N THR A 699 -1.14 5.20 38.71
CA THR A 699 -0.13 5.63 37.72
C THR A 699 0.01 4.61 36.59
N LYS A 700 0.45 5.09 35.42
CA LYS A 700 0.64 4.28 34.21
C LYS A 700 2.04 4.49 33.64
N GLU A 701 2.58 3.43 33.08
CA GLU A 701 3.88 3.45 32.40
C GLU A 701 3.77 2.68 31.08
N LYS A 702 4.16 3.32 29.97
CA LYS A 702 4.22 2.69 28.66
C LYS A 702 5.68 2.32 28.35
N VAL A 703 5.92 1.05 28.04
CA VAL A 703 7.24 0.52 27.69
C VAL A 703 7.14 -0.14 26.32
N THR A 704 8.15 0.07 25.48
CA THR A 704 8.27 -0.59 24.17
C THR A 704 9.50 -1.47 24.15
N TYR A 705 9.32 -2.76 23.95
CA TYR A 705 10.41 -3.71 23.68
C TYR A 705 10.61 -3.89 22.18
N PRO A 706 11.85 -3.91 21.68
CA PRO A 706 12.12 -3.99 20.24
C PRO A 706 11.71 -5.36 19.69
N ALA A 707 11.37 -5.43 18.39
CA ALA A 707 10.96 -6.67 17.72
C ALA A 707 12.00 -7.80 17.85
N GLN A 708 13.29 -7.46 17.97
CA GLN A 708 14.40 -8.42 18.15
C GLN A 708 14.29 -9.26 19.42
N ILE A 709 13.36 -8.93 20.33
CA ILE A 709 13.02 -9.77 21.49
C ILE A 709 12.61 -11.20 21.08
N TRP A 710 12.01 -11.37 19.90
CA TRP A 710 11.53 -12.65 19.36
C TRP A 710 12.63 -13.52 18.72
N ARG A 711 13.83 -12.98 18.45
CA ARG A 711 14.84 -13.64 17.58
C ARG A 711 15.35 -15.00 18.06
N LYS A 712 15.34 -15.25 19.37
CA LYS A 712 15.81 -16.51 19.99
C LYS A 712 14.65 -17.46 20.30
N ASN A 713 13.44 -16.93 20.39
CA ASN A 713 12.22 -17.68 20.61
C ASN A 713 11.07 -16.89 19.97
N ASP A 714 10.64 -17.34 18.80
CA ASP A 714 9.63 -16.64 18.00
C ASP A 714 8.20 -16.84 18.55
N SER A 715 7.99 -17.77 19.48
CA SER A 715 6.66 -18.08 20.01
C SER A 715 6.36 -17.38 21.33
N GLN A 716 7.35 -17.22 22.20
CA GLN A 716 7.17 -16.61 23.52
C GLN A 716 8.44 -15.99 24.07
N VAL A 717 8.28 -14.94 24.87
CA VAL A 717 9.39 -14.31 25.60
C VAL A 717 8.97 -13.93 27.01
N SER A 718 9.90 -14.04 27.96
CA SER A 718 9.71 -13.59 29.34
C SER A 718 10.46 -12.29 29.60
N LYS A 719 9.80 -11.37 30.31
CA LYS A 719 10.39 -10.12 30.82
C LYS A 719 10.27 -10.09 32.33
N ALA A 720 11.41 -10.00 33.00
CA ALA A 720 11.44 -9.68 34.42
C ALA A 720 11.27 -8.17 34.61
N LEU A 721 10.45 -7.78 35.58
CA LEU A 721 10.20 -6.39 35.95
C LEU A 721 10.26 -6.26 37.47
N ALA A 722 11.08 -5.32 37.94
CA ALA A 722 11.16 -4.95 39.35
C ALA A 722 10.48 -3.59 39.53
N SER A 723 9.62 -3.47 40.55
CA SER A 723 8.83 -2.27 40.79
C SER A 723 8.59 -2.04 42.27
N ASP A 724 8.55 -0.77 42.69
CA ASP A 724 8.08 -0.36 44.02
C ASP A 724 6.56 -0.27 44.13
N LYS A 725 5.87 -0.44 43.01
CA LYS A 725 4.42 -0.35 42.87
C LYS A 725 3.85 -1.67 42.39
N GLU A 726 2.72 -2.07 42.97
CA GLU A 726 1.98 -3.26 42.56
C GLU A 726 1.32 -3.04 41.19
N ILE A 727 1.53 -3.96 40.25
CA ILE A 727 0.86 -3.95 38.94
C ILE A 727 -0.53 -4.56 39.09
N VAL A 728 -1.54 -3.82 38.62
CA VAL A 728 -2.95 -4.27 38.62
C VAL A 728 -3.49 -4.57 37.24
N LYS A 729 -2.88 -4.02 36.19
CA LYS A 729 -3.25 -4.31 34.80
C LYS A 729 -2.06 -4.18 33.86
N ILE A 730 -2.02 -5.06 32.87
CA ILE A 730 -1.09 -5.03 31.73
C ILE A 730 -1.93 -5.00 30.47
N THR A 731 -1.60 -4.10 29.54
CA THR A 731 -2.25 -4.02 28.22
C THR A 731 -1.19 -3.97 27.12
N VAL A 732 -1.19 -4.95 26.24
CA VAL A 732 -0.39 -4.97 25.01
C VAL A 732 -1.11 -4.17 23.92
N ASP A 733 -0.32 -3.36 23.22
CA ASP A 733 -0.75 -2.49 22.12
C ASP A 733 -1.98 -1.62 22.47
N PRO A 734 -1.91 -0.81 23.55
CA PRO A 734 -3.08 -0.06 24.06
C PRO A 734 -3.66 0.93 23.04
N ASP A 735 -2.84 1.41 22.10
CA ASP A 735 -3.20 2.40 21.09
C ASP A 735 -3.46 1.77 19.69
N LEU A 736 -3.42 0.43 19.59
CA LEU A 736 -3.66 -0.35 18.37
C LEU A 736 -2.69 0.02 17.22
N GLU A 737 -1.41 0.16 17.54
CA GLU A 737 -0.34 0.58 16.64
C GLU A 737 0.17 -0.56 15.75
N THR A 738 -0.04 -1.83 16.13
CA THR A 738 0.63 -2.97 15.46
C THR A 738 -0.24 -3.76 14.48
N ALA A 739 -1.54 -3.39 14.36
CA ALA A 739 -2.55 -4.15 13.62
C ALA A 739 -2.77 -5.58 14.14
N ASP A 740 -2.74 -5.74 15.47
CA ASP A 740 -3.08 -7.00 16.12
C ASP A 740 -4.50 -7.47 15.76
N ILE A 741 -4.63 -8.72 15.30
CA ILE A 741 -5.91 -9.27 14.85
C ILE A 741 -6.78 -9.84 15.98
N ASP A 742 -6.23 -10.02 17.19
CA ASP A 742 -6.91 -10.59 18.34
C ASP A 742 -6.61 -9.88 19.66
N THR A 743 -7.29 -8.77 19.90
CA THR A 743 -7.16 -8.00 21.14
C THR A 743 -7.69 -8.71 22.40
N ASP A 744 -8.35 -9.88 22.28
CA ASP A 744 -8.89 -10.62 23.44
C ASP A 744 -7.77 -11.14 24.36
N ASN A 745 -6.56 -11.34 23.85
CA ASN A 745 -5.41 -11.87 24.60
C ASN A 745 -4.42 -10.77 25.07
N ASN A 746 -4.67 -9.50 24.72
CA ASN A 746 -3.75 -8.38 24.98
C ASN A 746 -3.69 -7.94 26.44
N SER A 747 -4.56 -8.43 27.32
CA SER A 747 -4.66 -7.90 28.68
C SER A 747 -4.57 -8.94 29.78
N TRP A 748 -3.91 -8.54 30.87
CA TRP A 748 -3.91 -9.24 32.15
C TRP A 748 -4.41 -8.29 33.26
N PRO A 749 -5.30 -8.75 34.16
CA PRO A 749 -6.02 -10.03 34.07
C PRO A 749 -6.94 -10.04 32.85
N LYS A 750 -7.18 -11.23 32.27
CA LYS A 750 -8.03 -11.36 31.08
C LYS A 750 -9.41 -10.76 31.37
N PRO A 751 -9.99 -9.95 30.46
CA PRO A 751 -11.30 -9.37 30.69
C PRO A 751 -12.32 -10.48 30.89
N LYS A 752 -13.21 -10.35 31.89
CA LYS A 752 -14.36 -11.26 31.99
C LYS A 752 -15.19 -11.07 30.73
N LYS A 753 -15.28 -12.10 29.87
CA LYS A 753 -16.20 -12.09 28.72
C LYS A 753 -17.63 -11.94 29.23
N LEU A 754 -18.16 -10.72 29.22
CA LEU A 754 -19.58 -10.46 29.46
C LEU A 754 -20.37 -11.22 28.39
N GLY A 755 -21.30 -12.08 28.80
CA GLY A 755 -22.17 -12.80 27.88
C GLY A 755 -23.03 -11.82 27.07
N GLU A 756 -23.51 -12.25 25.90
CA GLU A 756 -24.45 -11.49 25.04
C GLU A 756 -25.63 -10.89 25.85
N PHE A 757 -26.08 -11.61 26.88
CA PHE A 757 -27.16 -11.19 27.77
C PHE A 757 -26.80 -10.04 28.72
N ASP A 758 -25.54 -9.97 29.19
CA ASP A 758 -25.08 -8.89 30.05
C ASP A 758 -24.77 -7.62 29.24
N LYS A 759 -24.25 -7.78 28.01
CA LYS A 759 -24.12 -6.67 27.03
C LYS A 759 -25.46 -6.04 26.67
N PHE A 760 -26.52 -6.86 26.56
CA PHE A 760 -27.88 -6.38 26.33
C PHE A 760 -28.44 -5.59 27.53
N LYS A 761 -28.10 -5.98 28.77
CA LYS A 761 -28.53 -5.26 29.98
C LYS A 761 -27.84 -3.91 30.15
N GLU A 762 -26.56 -3.78 29.79
CA GLU A 762 -25.87 -2.49 29.86
C GLU A 762 -26.41 -1.50 28.80
N LYS A 763 -26.74 -1.99 27.59
CA LYS A 763 -27.40 -1.20 26.55
C LYS A 763 -28.81 -0.68 26.89
N ILE A 764 -29.44 -1.20 27.94
CA ILE A 764 -30.76 -0.75 28.43
C ILE A 764 -30.61 0.25 29.59
N LYS A 765 -29.40 0.42 30.14
CA LYS A 765 -29.11 1.34 31.24
C LYS A 765 -28.53 2.68 30.78
N GLU A 766 -28.08 2.79 29.53
CA GLU A 766 -27.89 4.06 28.80
C GLU A 766 -29.18 4.44 28.07
#